data_AF-J4GFQ1-F1
#
_entry.id   AF-J4GFQ1-F1
#
_cell.length_a   1.000
_cell.length_b   1.000
_cell.length_c   1.000
_cell.angle_alpha   90.00
_cell.angle_beta   90.00
_cell.angle_gamma   90.00
#
_symmetry.space_group_name_H-M   'P 1'
#
loop_
_entity.id
_entity.type
_entity.pdbx_description
1 polymer ?
#
loop_
_entity_poly.entity_id
_entity_poly.type
_entity_poly.pdbx_seq_one_letter_code
_entity_poly.pdbx_strand_id
1 'polypeptide(L)'
;MPRLIAVCGATGNQGGSVAKLLLQYPNEYTVRALTRDTASPAAQALVKLGAQVVKADLTVPSDVNEALRDCWGVFAVTNFYDPKIKDDPGSEERQGKNLVDASLAANVKCFVWSTLPSSRKISGGRLVSRIYEGKYQVDDYIRETGLPASFLYTGNFYENMVYRSHMQYHSDRDLVEFRQPIVKDTTECETSCLFIHLVAMNADSEFEVAMLYVEKDLSGVTKAVFDQWDSKAAELNHQYLYVCNARVKPVDILASVKKITGKECIYTVLPTTGVPDRDIMFQLYNEMGMYGTKEIPDENILKLGVKLHGIDDFWRDLPGGHELRMQAYRIAWNRCFTRMQSIIHALYASIISQIVSQISDAYSSVLPGLPYFELPVIAISAEGGGFSVHSDICRQLDDMSVPDSLSGEDNMLKNEHEPRGALQIHLYAGDCLNTAAMMKAVVTGFLDLVTESASSNVRRRPAASLATYDINLLKAWYAALERRYNLVVFMHNFEQFDSAVVQDVCSHVPQLPLIFVLAMSSPSSLSHLHAMYRRSTLALLRIHSYSVPSGPGMVESIVSKTFFDVSFEPSVMLGPDILEYISDFASRHTASIDGLSTILQLAHIKHFTEPLTAFVHSSDIELNDTTHSFYDALQMRLLHSAVDNQDLLSSDHDPFDADGLLHSVDAARAEFQRKLQRFRAGFCVARTVQQVALEKQKFNRTRSQNSLTFASTVLRGRASRDVHYLGLVVKKLSGGQLRTLLERLYHFFEKLETSDCIEGEEDARLKIHGIMAQFPQDTLNINDSQYDMDMGGRPLTKDPAIVQLADALGEWLVTYLEERFVRLDEGPLWDVWYMGSTPFPSEVRIRLQYSTNGELIDVGAQLINPAPRVTIVSALAHPYDFAHAHTQFLRSHSQPHFTTGLSRLDKENSRKLALWELPDTSMLFRRYIEAGRMINIYDWFQSFVVVLEDQRRRLRRLDQGGHARGRVSPAANLSRQGKAPEREFLQMEIDGEDDEDPLPGDEDGDDSEEAQEWLLEVQARFIRALHELEHMGFIKHTGRKADHVIRTVYDATD
;
A
#
# COMPACT_ATOMS: atom_id res chain seq x y z
N MET A 1 -33.21 -22.49 31.64
CA MET A 1 -33.23 -21.20 30.94
C MET A 1 -31.80 -20.68 30.91
N PRO A 2 -31.35 -20.06 29.81
CA PRO A 2 -30.01 -19.48 29.74
C PRO A 2 -29.87 -18.36 30.77
N ARG A 3 -28.67 -18.23 31.34
CA ARG A 3 -28.34 -17.19 32.33
C ARG A 3 -28.15 -15.86 31.61
N LEU A 4 -28.89 -14.84 32.02
CA LEU A 4 -28.72 -13.49 31.47
C LEU A 4 -27.47 -12.83 32.10
N ILE A 5 -26.49 -12.52 31.26
CA ILE A 5 -25.22 -11.89 31.66
C ILE A 5 -25.15 -10.48 31.08
N ALA A 6 -25.02 -9.47 31.94
CA ALA A 6 -24.68 -8.12 31.49
C ALA A 6 -23.18 -7.97 31.33
N VAL A 7 -22.75 -7.40 30.21
CA VAL A 7 -21.34 -7.19 29.89
C VAL A 7 -21.07 -5.69 29.72
N CYS A 8 -20.30 -5.14 30.65
CA CYS A 8 -19.85 -3.75 30.59
C CYS A 8 -18.70 -3.60 29.59
N GLY A 9 -18.60 -2.42 28.94
CA GLY A 9 -17.55 -2.18 27.95
C GLY A 9 -17.58 -3.15 26.77
N ALA A 10 -18.79 -3.61 26.38
CA ALA A 10 -18.99 -4.66 25.38
C ALA A 10 -18.44 -4.31 23.98
N THR A 11 -18.28 -3.02 23.65
CA THR A 11 -17.66 -2.58 22.39
C THR A 11 -16.16 -2.32 22.52
N GLY A 12 -15.56 -2.55 23.69
CA GLY A 12 -14.13 -2.39 23.98
C GLY A 12 -13.39 -3.73 24.07
N ASN A 13 -12.08 -3.69 24.35
CA ASN A 13 -11.23 -4.90 24.30
C ASN A 13 -11.66 -6.00 25.30
N GLN A 14 -11.74 -5.66 26.59
CA GLN A 14 -12.10 -6.63 27.63
C GLN A 14 -13.55 -7.10 27.51
N GLY A 15 -14.52 -6.17 27.63
CA GLY A 15 -15.93 -6.53 27.57
C GLY A 15 -16.35 -7.14 26.23
N GLY A 16 -15.77 -6.70 25.12
CA GLY A 16 -16.04 -7.27 23.80
C GLY A 16 -15.56 -8.71 23.67
N SER A 17 -14.39 -9.06 24.22
CA SER A 17 -13.94 -10.45 24.25
C SER A 17 -14.90 -11.36 25.03
N VAL A 18 -15.34 -10.93 26.21
CA VAL A 18 -16.29 -11.67 27.05
C VAL A 18 -17.64 -11.81 26.35
N ALA A 19 -18.18 -10.73 25.79
CA ALA A 19 -19.46 -10.77 25.08
C ALA A 19 -19.42 -11.74 23.90
N LYS A 20 -18.39 -11.67 23.06
CA LYS A 20 -18.22 -12.55 21.90
C LYS A 20 -18.11 -14.02 22.32
N LEU A 21 -17.30 -14.33 23.33
CA LEU A 21 -17.16 -15.71 23.81
C LEU A 21 -18.48 -16.26 24.35
N LEU A 22 -19.18 -15.51 25.20
CA LEU A 22 -20.45 -15.98 25.79
C LEU A 22 -21.55 -16.16 24.75
N LEU A 23 -21.58 -15.35 23.69
CA LEU A 23 -22.54 -15.47 22.58
C LEU A 23 -22.39 -16.77 21.78
N GLN A 24 -21.24 -17.44 21.85
CA GLN A 24 -21.05 -18.77 21.24
C GLN A 24 -21.81 -19.88 21.98
N TYR A 25 -22.32 -19.62 23.18
CA TYR A 25 -23.02 -20.60 24.02
C TYR A 25 -24.47 -20.15 24.32
N PRO A 26 -25.32 -19.97 23.30
CA PRO A 26 -26.68 -19.39 23.45
C PRO A 26 -27.62 -20.27 24.30
N ASN A 27 -27.33 -21.57 24.43
CA ASN A 27 -28.08 -22.49 25.29
C ASN A 27 -27.78 -22.27 26.79
N GLU A 28 -26.60 -21.74 27.10
CA GLU A 28 -26.13 -21.48 28.47
C GLU A 28 -26.33 -20.02 28.87
N TYR A 29 -26.12 -19.09 27.93
CA TYR A 29 -26.06 -17.66 28.19
C TYR A 29 -26.94 -16.83 27.26
N THR A 30 -27.49 -15.76 27.81
CA THR A 30 -28.03 -14.63 27.05
C THR A 30 -27.20 -13.41 27.39
N VAL A 31 -26.62 -12.74 26.38
CA VAL A 31 -25.70 -11.62 26.61
C VAL A 31 -26.42 -10.30 26.44
N ARG A 32 -26.35 -9.45 27.46
CA ARG A 32 -26.76 -8.05 27.40
C ARG A 32 -25.54 -7.14 27.33
N ALA A 33 -25.29 -6.57 26.16
CA ALA A 33 -24.14 -5.74 25.88
C ALA A 33 -24.43 -4.27 26.21
N LEU A 34 -23.76 -3.73 27.23
CA LEU A 34 -23.92 -2.33 27.65
C LEU A 34 -22.97 -1.44 26.85
N THR A 35 -23.53 -0.42 26.19
CA THR A 35 -22.78 0.60 25.45
C THR A 35 -23.47 1.95 25.56
N ARG A 36 -22.74 3.05 25.36
CA ARG A 36 -23.34 4.40 25.31
C ARG A 36 -23.92 4.75 23.96
N ASP A 37 -23.41 4.11 22.91
CA ASP A 37 -23.84 4.27 21.54
C ASP A 37 -24.23 2.92 20.94
N THR A 38 -25.53 2.67 20.96
CA THR A 38 -26.12 1.45 20.40
C THR A 38 -26.10 1.43 18.88
N ALA A 39 -25.92 2.59 18.22
CA ALA A 39 -25.84 2.70 16.76
C ALA A 39 -24.42 2.51 16.22
N SER A 40 -23.41 2.47 17.09
CA SER A 40 -22.02 2.26 16.66
C SER A 40 -21.85 0.93 15.90
N PRO A 41 -20.93 0.86 14.91
CA PRO A 41 -20.69 -0.37 14.14
C PRO A 41 -20.38 -1.58 15.01
N ALA A 42 -19.59 -1.38 16.08
CA ALA A 42 -19.24 -2.44 17.03
C ALA A 42 -20.46 -2.95 17.83
N ALA A 43 -21.38 -2.05 18.20
CA ALA A 43 -22.62 -2.44 18.87
C ALA A 43 -23.55 -3.21 17.90
N GLN A 44 -23.69 -2.74 16.67
CA GLN A 44 -24.49 -3.43 15.64
C GLN A 44 -23.92 -4.81 15.30
N ALA A 45 -22.60 -4.99 15.31
CA ALA A 45 -21.98 -6.29 15.15
C ALA A 45 -22.37 -7.28 16.27
N LEU A 46 -22.47 -6.81 17.53
CA LEU A 46 -22.93 -7.65 18.64
C LEU A 46 -24.41 -8.00 18.53
N VAL A 47 -25.26 -7.09 18.05
CA VAL A 47 -26.68 -7.40 17.77
C VAL A 47 -26.79 -8.55 16.78
N LYS A 48 -26.00 -8.52 15.70
CA LYS A 48 -25.97 -9.58 14.69
C LYS A 48 -25.53 -10.93 15.25
N LEU A 49 -24.66 -10.93 16.25
CA LEU A 49 -24.22 -12.13 16.98
C LEU A 49 -25.24 -12.60 18.04
N GLY A 50 -26.39 -11.94 18.18
CA GLY A 50 -27.47 -12.33 19.11
C GLY A 50 -27.45 -11.60 20.45
N ALA A 51 -26.63 -10.56 20.63
CA ALA A 51 -26.59 -9.79 21.88
C ALA A 51 -27.79 -8.83 22.00
N GLN A 52 -28.30 -8.70 23.23
CA GLN A 52 -29.21 -7.61 23.60
C GLN A 52 -28.39 -6.35 23.89
N VAL A 53 -28.29 -5.45 22.91
CA VAL A 53 -27.56 -4.19 23.11
C VAL A 53 -28.44 -3.18 23.83
N VAL A 54 -27.96 -2.67 24.97
CA VAL A 54 -28.66 -1.69 25.80
C VAL A 54 -27.82 -0.43 25.96
N LYS A 55 -28.48 0.72 25.82
CA LYS A 55 -27.86 2.01 26.08
C LYS A 55 -27.66 2.17 27.59
N ALA A 56 -26.41 2.32 28.04
CA ALA A 56 -26.12 2.62 29.44
C ALA A 56 -24.85 3.47 29.57
N ASP A 57 -24.95 4.59 30.29
CA ASP A 57 -23.80 5.34 30.78
C ASP A 57 -23.53 4.99 32.25
N LEU A 58 -22.35 4.43 32.53
CA LEU A 58 -21.99 3.97 33.88
C LEU A 58 -21.90 5.11 34.91
N THR A 59 -21.80 6.36 34.46
CA THR A 59 -21.81 7.53 35.34
C THR A 59 -23.22 7.94 35.78
N VAL A 60 -24.26 7.39 35.14
CA VAL A 60 -25.68 7.70 35.37
C VAL A 60 -26.35 6.52 36.08
N PRO A 61 -26.64 6.60 37.40
CA PRO A 61 -27.14 5.47 38.16
C PRO A 61 -28.45 4.84 37.62
N SER A 62 -29.36 5.66 37.08
CA SER A 62 -30.63 5.17 36.51
C SER A 62 -30.42 4.27 35.29
N ASP A 63 -29.46 4.61 34.43
CA ASP A 63 -29.16 3.85 33.22
C ASP A 63 -28.61 2.47 33.58
N VAL A 64 -27.75 2.41 34.60
CA VAL A 64 -27.15 1.15 35.08
C VAL A 64 -28.20 0.26 35.74
N ASN A 65 -29.07 0.81 36.59
CA ASN A 65 -30.17 0.08 37.22
C ASN A 65 -31.11 -0.56 36.20
N GLU A 66 -31.47 0.17 35.16
CA GLU A 66 -32.33 -0.35 34.08
C GLU A 66 -31.61 -1.46 33.30
N ALA A 67 -30.34 -1.25 32.96
CA ALA A 67 -29.56 -2.21 32.17
C ALA A 67 -29.29 -3.53 32.89
N LEU A 68 -29.13 -3.51 34.22
CA LEU A 68 -28.85 -4.70 35.03
C LEU A 68 -30.10 -5.45 35.50
N ARG A 69 -31.31 -4.97 35.20
CA ARG A 69 -32.56 -5.64 35.62
C ARG A 69 -32.61 -7.09 35.12
N ASP A 70 -32.97 -7.99 36.03
CA ASP A 70 -33.12 -9.44 35.82
C ASP A 70 -31.84 -10.19 35.41
N CYS A 71 -30.67 -9.53 35.45
CA CYS A 71 -29.40 -10.17 35.14
C CYS A 71 -28.99 -11.15 36.25
N TRP A 72 -28.62 -12.37 35.87
CA TRP A 72 -28.07 -13.36 36.80
C TRP A 72 -26.61 -13.05 37.13
N GLY A 73 -25.83 -12.63 36.13
CA GLY A 73 -24.41 -12.33 36.27
C GLY A 73 -24.02 -11.03 35.58
N VAL A 74 -22.89 -10.47 36.00
CA VAL A 74 -22.33 -9.24 35.42
C VAL A 74 -20.83 -9.40 35.23
N PHE A 75 -20.34 -9.12 34.02
CA PHE A 75 -18.93 -8.79 33.82
C PHE A 75 -18.77 -7.27 33.85
N ALA A 76 -18.08 -6.79 34.87
CA ALA A 76 -17.95 -5.37 35.16
C ALA A 76 -16.52 -4.89 34.88
N VAL A 77 -16.42 -3.85 34.07
CA VAL A 77 -15.20 -3.11 33.77
C VAL A 77 -15.56 -1.65 33.56
N THR A 78 -14.74 -0.77 34.12
CA THR A 78 -14.87 0.69 34.01
C THR A 78 -13.96 1.26 32.94
N ASN A 79 -14.29 2.44 32.42
CA ASN A 79 -13.49 3.07 31.36
C ASN A 79 -12.79 4.34 31.85
N PHE A 80 -11.50 4.20 32.18
CA PHE A 80 -10.62 5.32 32.53
C PHE A 80 -10.24 6.21 31.33
N TYR A 81 -10.33 5.73 30.08
CA TYR A 81 -9.84 6.45 28.88
C TYR A 81 -10.86 7.39 28.24
N ASP A 82 -11.98 7.64 28.92
CA ASP A 82 -13.03 8.48 28.39
C ASP A 82 -12.62 9.97 28.40
N PRO A 83 -12.56 10.64 27.23
CA PRO A 83 -12.17 12.05 27.14
C PRO A 83 -13.06 12.99 27.96
N LYS A 84 -14.33 12.60 28.24
CA LYS A 84 -15.26 13.41 29.03
C LYS A 84 -15.01 13.36 30.53
N ILE A 85 -14.18 12.42 30.99
CA ILE A 85 -13.97 12.10 32.40
C ILE A 85 -12.48 11.95 32.75
N LYS A 86 -11.59 12.18 31.77
CA LYS A 86 -10.13 12.22 31.88
C LYS A 86 -9.61 13.22 32.93
N ASP A 87 -10.41 14.23 33.28
CA ASP A 87 -10.08 15.27 34.27
C ASP A 87 -10.88 15.13 35.60
N ASP A 88 -11.68 14.07 35.81
CA ASP A 88 -12.38 13.77 37.07
C ASP A 88 -11.92 12.42 37.67
N PRO A 89 -10.91 12.43 38.56
CA PRO A 89 -10.35 11.22 39.16
C PRO A 89 -11.36 10.36 39.95
N GLY A 90 -12.47 10.94 40.41
CA GLY A 90 -13.51 10.22 41.17
C GLY A 90 -14.57 9.55 40.30
N SER A 91 -14.48 9.67 38.97
CA SER A 91 -15.48 9.11 38.05
C SER A 91 -15.39 7.59 37.92
N GLU A 92 -14.19 7.00 37.85
CA GLU A 92 -14.05 5.55 37.65
C GLU A 92 -14.54 4.76 38.87
N GLU A 93 -14.17 5.20 40.07
CA GLU A 93 -14.69 4.67 41.33
C GLU A 93 -16.22 4.80 41.38
N ARG A 94 -16.77 5.95 40.96
CA ARG A 94 -18.23 6.17 40.91
C ARG A 94 -18.94 5.23 39.95
N GLN A 95 -18.37 4.97 38.77
CA GLN A 95 -18.91 3.99 37.83
C GLN A 95 -18.93 2.58 38.44
N GLY A 96 -17.85 2.20 39.12
CA GLY A 96 -17.78 0.93 39.84
C GLY A 96 -18.83 0.84 40.95
N LYS A 97 -18.96 1.86 41.80
CA LYS A 97 -19.98 1.90 42.87
C LYS A 97 -21.40 1.85 42.31
N ASN A 98 -21.69 2.59 41.25
CA ASN A 98 -23.00 2.52 40.56
C ASN A 98 -23.31 1.10 40.06
N LEU A 99 -22.32 0.38 39.52
CA LEU A 99 -22.47 -1.02 39.10
C LEU A 99 -22.75 -1.95 40.27
N VAL A 100 -22.08 -1.74 41.41
CA VAL A 100 -22.30 -2.52 42.64
C VAL A 100 -23.72 -2.32 43.17
N ASP A 101 -24.14 -1.07 43.32
CA ASP A 101 -25.48 -0.71 43.80
C ASP A 101 -26.58 -1.28 42.91
N ALA A 102 -26.41 -1.14 41.59
CA ALA A 102 -27.35 -1.68 40.62
C ALA A 102 -27.37 -3.22 40.61
N SER A 103 -26.22 -3.87 40.82
CA SER A 103 -26.14 -5.33 40.89
C SER A 103 -26.80 -5.88 42.16
N LEU A 104 -26.68 -5.19 43.29
CA LEU A 104 -27.39 -5.51 44.52
C LEU A 104 -28.90 -5.36 44.34
N ALA A 105 -29.34 -4.24 43.75
CA ALA A 105 -30.75 -3.98 43.46
C ALA A 105 -31.35 -5.03 42.51
N ALA A 106 -30.56 -5.52 41.55
CA ALA A 106 -30.94 -6.56 40.61
C ALA A 106 -30.77 -8.00 41.15
N ASN A 107 -30.27 -8.18 42.38
CA ASN A 107 -30.01 -9.49 43.00
C ASN A 107 -29.08 -10.40 42.17
N VAL A 108 -28.05 -9.80 41.56
CA VAL A 108 -27.01 -10.47 40.78
C VAL A 108 -26.34 -11.55 41.63
N LYS A 109 -26.18 -12.75 41.05
CA LYS A 109 -25.62 -13.92 41.73
C LYS A 109 -24.11 -14.02 41.59
N CYS A 110 -23.57 -13.62 40.45
CA CYS A 110 -22.14 -13.67 40.16
C CYS A 110 -21.68 -12.36 39.51
N PHE A 111 -20.94 -11.55 40.27
CA PHE A 111 -20.35 -10.31 39.79
C PHE A 111 -18.84 -10.51 39.53
N VAL A 112 -18.41 -10.45 38.28
CA VAL A 112 -17.00 -10.58 37.90
C VAL A 112 -16.42 -9.19 37.68
N TRP A 113 -15.50 -8.77 38.55
CA TRP A 113 -14.95 -7.42 38.58
C TRP A 113 -13.51 -7.36 38.04
N SER A 114 -13.29 -6.63 36.95
CA SER A 114 -11.96 -6.37 36.40
C SER A 114 -11.27 -5.22 37.15
N THR A 115 -10.30 -5.58 37.99
CA THR A 115 -9.73 -4.68 39.01
C THR A 115 -8.21 -4.77 39.09
N LEU A 116 -7.62 -3.94 39.96
CA LEU A 116 -6.18 -3.84 40.23
C LEU A 116 -5.97 -3.67 41.75
N PRO A 117 -4.84 -4.15 42.29
CA PRO A 117 -4.57 -4.04 43.72
C PRO A 117 -4.28 -2.60 44.15
N SER A 118 -4.29 -2.31 45.45
CA SER A 118 -3.89 -0.99 45.97
C SER A 118 -2.39 -0.76 45.78
N SER A 119 -2.07 0.19 44.90
CA SER A 119 -0.71 0.74 44.74
C SER A 119 -0.15 1.32 46.04
N ARG A 120 -0.99 1.97 46.86
CA ARG A 120 -0.60 2.52 48.17
C ARG A 120 -0.20 1.41 49.13
N LYS A 121 -0.98 0.32 49.22
CA LYS A 121 -0.65 -0.82 50.10
C LYS A 121 0.61 -1.54 49.63
N ILE A 122 0.75 -1.76 48.32
CA ILE A 122 1.90 -2.45 47.74
C ILE A 122 3.18 -1.64 47.96
N SER A 123 3.17 -0.34 47.70
CA SER A 123 4.37 0.53 47.82
C SER A 123 4.64 1.06 49.23
N GLY A 124 3.83 0.72 50.23
CA GLY A 124 3.92 1.33 51.56
C GLY A 124 3.62 2.84 51.57
N GLY A 125 2.85 3.33 50.59
CA GLY A 125 2.45 4.73 50.43
C GLY A 125 3.41 5.60 49.61
N ARG A 126 4.48 5.02 49.06
CA ARG A 126 5.51 5.73 48.29
C ARG A 126 5.07 6.05 46.86
N LEU A 127 4.37 5.13 46.22
CA LEU A 127 3.83 5.27 44.86
C LEU A 127 2.32 5.04 44.89
N VAL A 128 1.56 6.09 44.57
CA VAL A 128 0.10 6.06 44.63
C VAL A 128 -0.45 6.42 43.26
N SER A 129 -0.89 5.41 42.50
CA SER A 129 -1.54 5.60 41.20
C SER A 129 -3.05 5.65 41.39
N ARG A 130 -3.69 6.73 40.93
CA ARG A 130 -5.15 6.90 41.10
C ARG A 130 -5.95 5.82 40.36
N ILE A 131 -5.42 5.31 39.24
CA ILE A 131 -6.01 4.22 38.46
C ILE A 131 -6.09 2.92 39.30
N TYR A 132 -5.06 2.64 40.09
CA TYR A 132 -5.00 1.48 40.97
C TYR A 132 -5.92 1.66 42.18
N GLU A 133 -5.85 2.81 42.84
CA GLU A 133 -6.65 3.06 44.04
C GLU A 133 -8.15 3.11 43.73
N GLY A 134 -8.56 3.75 42.63
CA GLY A 134 -9.98 3.84 42.27
C GLY A 134 -10.63 2.47 42.03
N LYS A 135 -9.90 1.53 41.41
CA LYS A 135 -10.34 0.14 41.22
C LYS A 135 -10.38 -0.63 42.55
N TYR A 136 -9.33 -0.51 43.35
CA TYR A 136 -9.24 -1.17 44.65
C TYR A 136 -10.31 -0.69 45.65
N GLN A 137 -10.67 0.59 45.63
CA GLN A 137 -11.74 1.15 46.47
C GLN A 137 -13.10 0.54 46.13
N VAL A 138 -13.33 0.15 44.88
CA VAL A 138 -14.53 -0.60 44.48
C VAL A 138 -14.48 -2.03 45.03
N ASP A 139 -13.30 -2.66 45.11
CA ASP A 139 -13.16 -3.99 45.73
C ASP A 139 -13.61 -3.97 47.20
N ASP A 140 -13.16 -2.97 47.96
CA ASP A 140 -13.56 -2.79 49.36
C ASP A 140 -15.07 -2.52 49.45
N TYR A 141 -15.63 -1.70 48.56
CA TYR A 141 -17.06 -1.44 48.52
C TYR A 141 -17.90 -2.70 48.19
N ILE A 142 -17.43 -3.56 47.29
CA ILE A 142 -18.06 -4.85 46.97
C ILE A 142 -18.12 -5.74 48.22
N ARG A 143 -17.04 -5.76 49.03
CA ARG A 143 -17.02 -6.52 50.29
C ARG A 143 -17.94 -5.94 51.34
N GLU A 144 -17.89 -4.62 51.54
CA GLU A 144 -18.72 -3.91 52.53
C GLU A 144 -20.21 -4.09 52.28
N THR A 145 -20.61 -4.08 51.02
CA THR A 145 -22.01 -4.27 50.60
C THR A 145 -22.44 -5.74 50.57
N GLY A 146 -21.49 -6.68 50.62
CA GLY A 146 -21.76 -8.12 50.60
C GLY A 146 -22.18 -8.66 49.23
N LEU A 147 -21.96 -7.92 48.14
CA LEU A 147 -22.27 -8.38 46.78
C LEU A 147 -21.41 -9.62 46.45
N PRO A 148 -22.00 -10.76 46.02
CA PRO A 148 -21.23 -11.94 45.64
C PRO A 148 -20.42 -11.68 44.38
N ALA A 149 -19.08 -11.73 44.48
CA ALA A 149 -18.20 -11.30 43.41
C ALA A 149 -16.86 -12.04 43.34
N SER A 150 -16.28 -12.18 42.15
CA SER A 150 -14.86 -12.55 41.96
C SER A 150 -14.07 -11.37 41.40
N PHE A 151 -12.84 -11.21 41.87
CA PHE A 151 -11.94 -10.13 41.48
C PHE A 151 -10.91 -10.63 40.47
N LEU A 152 -10.87 -10.05 39.28
CA LEU A 152 -9.89 -10.38 38.25
C LEU A 152 -8.79 -9.33 38.22
N TYR A 153 -7.59 -9.71 38.65
CA TYR A 153 -6.39 -8.89 38.49
C TYR A 153 -5.75 -9.18 37.12
N THR A 154 -5.70 -8.18 36.26
CA THR A 154 -5.28 -8.33 34.86
C THR A 154 -3.81 -7.96 34.62
N GLY A 155 -3.10 -8.79 33.86
CA GLY A 155 -1.75 -8.50 33.35
C GLY A 155 -1.70 -7.40 32.27
N ASN A 156 -0.50 -7.13 31.75
CA ASN A 156 -0.34 -6.34 30.54
C ASN A 156 -0.82 -7.10 29.30
N PHE A 157 -1.51 -6.43 28.40
CA PHE A 157 -2.17 -7.09 27.27
C PHE A 157 -1.21 -7.31 26.12
N TYR A 158 -1.15 -8.52 25.56
CA TYR A 158 -0.44 -8.77 24.30
C TYR A 158 -1.03 -7.92 23.16
N GLU A 159 -2.35 -7.71 23.14
CA GLU A 159 -3.03 -6.87 22.15
C GLU A 159 -2.53 -5.42 22.12
N ASN A 160 -2.04 -4.91 23.26
CA ASN A 160 -1.47 -3.56 23.30
C ASN A 160 -0.21 -3.44 22.42
N MET A 161 0.47 -4.54 22.11
CA MET A 161 1.57 -4.53 21.15
C MET A 161 1.13 -4.07 19.76
N VAL A 162 -0.14 -4.31 19.40
CA VAL A 162 -0.74 -3.94 18.12
C VAL A 162 -1.68 -2.73 18.26
N TYR A 163 -2.72 -2.81 19.09
CA TYR A 163 -3.76 -1.77 19.23
C TYR A 163 -3.23 -0.45 19.70
N ARG A 164 -2.14 -0.53 20.43
CA ARG A 164 -1.39 0.65 20.69
C ARG A 164 0.09 0.42 20.49
N SER A 165 0.40 -0.46 19.55
CA SER A 165 1.59 -0.27 18.76
C SER A 165 2.89 -0.24 19.62
N HIS A 166 2.96 -1.01 20.71
CA HIS A 166 4.26 -1.14 21.37
C HIS A 166 5.28 -1.78 20.41
N MET A 167 4.85 -2.52 19.38
CA MET A 167 5.72 -3.14 18.39
C MET A 167 5.69 -2.39 17.06
N GLN A 168 6.87 -2.15 16.47
CA GLN A 168 7.04 -1.38 15.24
C GLN A 168 8.01 -2.00 14.28
N TYR A 169 7.65 -2.02 13.01
CA TYR A 169 8.59 -2.37 11.96
C TYR A 169 9.23 -1.10 11.38
N HIS A 170 10.56 -1.08 11.36
CA HIS A 170 11.40 -0.04 10.79
C HIS A 170 11.97 -0.56 9.46
N SER A 171 11.32 -0.19 8.36
CA SER A 171 11.66 -0.67 7.02
C SER A 171 13.02 -0.18 6.52
N ASP A 172 13.52 0.93 7.05
CA ASP A 172 14.83 1.52 6.74
C ASP A 172 16.00 0.64 7.22
N ARG A 173 15.81 -0.06 8.33
CA ARG A 173 16.84 -0.89 8.98
C ARG A 173 16.48 -2.37 9.03
N ASP A 174 15.37 -2.74 8.39
CA ASP A 174 14.79 -4.08 8.39
C ASP A 174 14.70 -4.70 9.79
N LEU A 175 14.26 -3.89 10.76
CA LEU A 175 14.23 -4.26 12.18
C LEU A 175 12.85 -4.07 12.78
N VAL A 176 12.55 -4.84 13.82
CA VAL A 176 11.35 -4.71 14.64
C VAL A 176 11.73 -4.11 16.00
N GLU A 177 11.16 -2.97 16.35
CA GLU A 177 11.36 -2.29 17.62
C GLU A 177 10.17 -2.51 18.55
N PHE A 178 10.43 -3.06 19.74
CA PHE A 178 9.47 -3.11 20.84
C PHE A 178 9.74 -1.94 21.79
N ARG A 179 8.81 -1.00 21.89
CA ARG A 179 8.89 0.17 22.75
C ARG A 179 7.90 0.09 23.89
N GLN A 180 8.39 0.12 25.12
CA GLN A 180 7.52 0.12 26.29
C GLN A 180 8.10 0.95 27.44
N PRO A 181 7.27 1.65 28.24
CA PRO A 181 7.73 2.34 29.44
C PRO A 181 7.94 1.32 30.57
N ILE A 182 9.18 1.03 30.95
CA ILE A 182 9.57 0.10 32.04
C ILE A 182 10.83 0.64 32.72
N VAL A 183 10.67 1.57 33.67
CA VAL A 183 11.75 2.32 34.33
C VAL A 183 12.23 1.73 35.67
N LYS A 184 13.39 1.06 35.73
CA LYS A 184 14.36 1.20 36.86
C LYS A 184 15.78 0.71 36.50
N ASP A 185 16.88 1.28 37.00
CA ASP A 185 17.13 2.51 37.78
C ASP A 185 18.64 2.86 37.74
N THR A 186 18.97 4.10 38.12
CA THR A 186 20.14 4.48 38.95
C THR A 186 21.58 4.05 38.59
N THR A 187 22.22 4.78 37.69
CA THR A 187 23.59 5.27 37.95
C THR A 187 23.52 6.78 37.91
N GLU A 188 24.17 7.44 38.88
CA GLU A 188 24.34 8.90 38.90
C GLU A 188 24.73 9.40 37.51
N CYS A 189 23.87 10.18 36.88
CA CYS A 189 24.29 11.06 35.80
C CYS A 189 23.65 12.41 36.08
N GLU A 190 24.40 13.19 36.86
CA GLU A 190 24.47 14.62 36.59
C GLU A 190 24.69 14.81 35.08
N THR A 191 24.10 15.89 34.56
CA THR A 191 24.33 16.50 33.24
C THR A 191 23.96 15.70 31.97
N SER A 192 22.95 16.25 31.28
CA SER A 192 22.98 16.52 29.83
C SER A 192 23.11 15.33 28.88
N CYS A 193 21.99 14.86 28.30
CA CYS A 193 21.88 14.59 26.85
C CYS A 193 20.51 13.99 26.46
N LEU A 194 19.91 14.62 25.44
CA LEU A 194 18.69 14.20 24.74
C LEU A 194 19.03 13.09 23.72
N PHE A 195 19.58 11.95 24.16
CA PHE A 195 19.88 10.81 23.29
C PHE A 195 19.12 9.56 23.73
N ILE A 196 18.30 9.05 22.81
CA ILE A 196 17.71 7.70 22.83
C ILE A 196 18.85 6.71 23.08
N HIS A 197 18.82 6.01 24.21
CA HIS A 197 19.70 4.86 24.45
C HIS A 197 19.28 3.74 23.49
N LEU A 198 19.95 3.67 22.33
CA LEU A 198 19.84 2.57 21.40
C LEU A 198 20.65 1.41 21.99
N VAL A 199 20.02 0.62 22.85
CA VAL A 199 20.65 -0.58 23.41
C VAL A 199 20.62 -1.66 22.34
N ALA A 200 21.68 -1.71 21.52
CA ALA A 200 22.00 -2.92 20.77
C ALA A 200 22.30 -4.03 21.79
N MET A 201 21.43 -5.04 21.85
CA MET A 201 21.56 -6.27 22.65
C MET A 201 22.52 -6.19 23.86
N ASN A 202 22.15 -5.46 24.91
CA ASN A 202 22.66 -5.78 26.25
C ASN A 202 21.57 -6.51 27.00
N ALA A 203 21.85 -7.78 27.30
CA ALA A 203 20.96 -8.81 27.82
C ALA A 203 20.60 -8.64 29.31
N ASP A 204 20.70 -7.44 29.88
CA ASP A 204 20.74 -7.24 31.34
C ASP A 204 19.46 -6.60 31.92
N SER A 205 18.39 -6.45 31.12
CA SER A 205 17.06 -6.12 31.65
C SER A 205 16.49 -7.33 32.39
N GLU A 206 16.80 -7.48 33.69
CA GLU A 206 16.24 -8.52 34.55
C GLU A 206 14.73 -8.37 34.82
N PHE A 207 14.11 -7.30 34.35
CA PHE A 207 12.72 -6.98 34.64
C PHE A 207 11.71 -7.86 33.88
N GLU A 208 10.75 -8.41 34.62
CA GLU A 208 9.68 -9.26 34.09
C GLU A 208 8.30 -8.61 34.27
N VAL A 209 7.44 -8.78 33.27
CA VAL A 209 6.07 -8.25 33.28
C VAL A 209 5.08 -9.41 33.19
N ALA A 210 4.04 -9.39 34.02
CA ALA A 210 2.94 -10.34 33.91
C ALA A 210 2.08 -10.01 32.67
N MET A 211 1.95 -10.96 31.75
CA MET A 211 1.27 -10.78 30.46
C MET A 211 -0.05 -11.56 30.37
N LEU A 212 -0.98 -11.06 29.55
CA LEU A 212 -2.33 -11.57 29.37
C LEU A 212 -2.76 -11.49 27.90
N TYR A 213 -3.32 -12.57 27.35
CA TYR A 213 -4.08 -12.53 26.09
C TYR A 213 -5.55 -12.26 26.40
N VAL A 214 -6.02 -11.00 26.27
CA VAL A 214 -7.38 -10.61 26.68
C VAL A 214 -8.45 -11.44 25.98
N GLU A 215 -8.33 -11.63 24.66
CA GLU A 215 -9.37 -12.31 23.89
C GLU A 215 -9.60 -13.76 24.33
N LYS A 216 -8.56 -14.50 24.71
CA LYS A 216 -8.65 -15.93 25.07
C LYS A 216 -8.63 -16.19 26.57
N ASP A 217 -7.75 -15.51 27.30
CA ASP A 217 -7.52 -15.80 28.71
C ASP A 217 -8.53 -15.07 29.62
N LEU A 218 -8.73 -13.76 29.43
CA LEU A 218 -9.66 -13.00 30.28
C LEU A 218 -11.09 -13.47 30.07
N SER A 219 -11.49 -13.63 28.82
CA SER A 219 -12.82 -14.14 28.46
C SER A 219 -13.00 -15.58 28.97
N GLY A 220 -12.00 -16.45 28.80
CA GLY A 220 -12.02 -17.84 29.24
C GLY A 220 -12.14 -17.98 30.76
N VAL A 221 -11.34 -17.22 31.52
CA VAL A 221 -11.45 -17.17 32.99
C VAL A 221 -12.81 -16.64 33.42
N THR A 222 -13.30 -15.58 32.79
CA THR A 222 -14.62 -15.01 33.09
C THR A 222 -15.74 -16.05 32.86
N LYS A 223 -15.73 -16.76 31.72
CA LYS A 223 -16.68 -17.83 31.44
C LYS A 223 -16.57 -18.95 32.48
N ALA A 224 -15.37 -19.40 32.80
CA ALA A 224 -15.17 -20.48 33.77
C ALA A 224 -15.69 -20.13 35.17
N VAL A 225 -15.54 -18.87 35.59
CA VAL A 225 -16.14 -18.35 36.83
C VAL A 225 -17.67 -18.43 36.75
N PHE A 226 -18.29 -17.98 35.65
CA PHE A 226 -19.74 -18.09 35.48
C PHE A 226 -20.24 -19.54 35.45
N ASP A 227 -19.55 -20.41 34.72
CA ASP A 227 -19.90 -21.84 34.60
C ASP A 227 -19.92 -22.51 35.98
N GLN A 228 -18.86 -22.29 36.77
CA GLN A 228 -18.62 -23.01 38.03
C GLN A 228 -19.16 -22.31 39.28
N TRP A 229 -19.72 -21.11 39.15
CA TRP A 229 -20.16 -20.27 40.28
C TRP A 229 -21.04 -21.04 41.27
N ASP A 230 -22.11 -21.69 40.82
CA ASP A 230 -23.05 -22.38 41.73
C ASP A 230 -22.37 -23.54 42.49
N SER A 231 -21.37 -24.20 41.89
CA SER A 231 -20.66 -25.33 42.48
C SER A 231 -19.49 -24.94 43.38
N LYS A 232 -18.84 -23.80 43.08
CA LYS A 232 -17.60 -23.35 43.73
C LYS A 232 -17.69 -21.93 44.31
N ALA A 233 -18.90 -21.40 44.54
CA ALA A 233 -19.11 -20.05 45.06
C ALA A 233 -18.30 -19.78 46.34
N ALA A 234 -18.20 -20.75 47.25
CA ALA A 234 -17.42 -20.61 48.48
C ALA A 234 -15.91 -20.40 48.22
N GLU A 235 -15.40 -20.96 47.11
CA GLU A 235 -13.99 -20.87 46.69
C GLU A 235 -13.74 -19.69 45.73
N LEU A 236 -14.78 -19.09 45.15
CA LEU A 236 -14.66 -18.00 44.17
C LEU A 236 -15.10 -16.64 44.70
N ASN A 237 -16.00 -16.64 45.68
CA ASN A 237 -16.53 -15.42 46.24
C ASN A 237 -15.46 -14.67 47.04
N HIS A 238 -15.34 -13.39 46.71
CA HIS A 238 -14.36 -12.42 47.18
C HIS A 238 -12.89 -12.84 47.01
N GLN A 239 -12.62 -13.82 46.13
CA GLN A 239 -11.26 -14.22 45.78
C GLN A 239 -10.68 -13.36 44.66
N TYR A 240 -9.36 -13.19 44.71
CA TYR A 240 -8.57 -12.58 43.66
C TYR A 240 -7.98 -13.65 42.74
N LEU A 241 -8.31 -13.57 41.45
CA LEU A 241 -7.79 -14.42 40.39
C LEU A 241 -6.82 -13.59 39.54
N TYR A 242 -5.56 -14.02 39.46
CA TYR A 242 -4.51 -13.32 38.72
C TYR A 242 -4.51 -13.80 37.27
N VAL A 243 -5.25 -13.10 36.42
CA VAL A 243 -5.44 -13.43 35.00
C VAL A 243 -4.20 -13.02 34.22
N CYS A 244 -3.18 -13.86 34.29
CA CYS A 244 -1.89 -13.72 33.60
C CYS A 244 -1.36 -15.11 33.26
N ASN A 245 -0.83 -15.31 32.05
CA ASN A 245 -0.24 -16.59 31.66
C ASN A 245 1.11 -16.80 32.33
N ALA A 246 2.02 -15.83 32.19
CA ALA A 246 3.38 -15.91 32.68
C ALA A 246 3.93 -14.50 32.94
N ARG A 247 5.04 -14.44 33.67
CA ARG A 247 5.92 -13.28 33.70
C ARG A 247 6.95 -13.44 32.59
N VAL A 248 7.01 -12.46 31.71
CA VAL A 248 7.81 -12.54 30.49
C VAL A 248 8.76 -11.35 30.46
N LYS A 249 10.02 -11.58 30.09
CA LYS A 249 10.96 -10.50 29.85
C LYS A 249 10.69 -9.90 28.48
N PRO A 250 10.90 -8.58 28.29
CA PRO A 250 10.81 -7.97 26.96
C PRO A 250 11.69 -8.68 25.92
N VAL A 251 12.83 -9.21 26.32
CA VAL A 251 13.73 -9.98 25.45
C VAL A 251 13.14 -11.31 24.96
N ASP A 252 12.32 -11.99 25.77
CA ASP A 252 11.68 -13.25 25.38
C ASP A 252 10.54 -13.00 24.38
N ILE A 253 9.83 -11.88 24.56
CA ILE A 253 8.85 -11.38 23.58
C ILE A 253 9.54 -11.11 22.25
N LEU A 254 10.69 -10.41 22.27
CA LEU A 254 11.46 -10.15 21.06
C LEU A 254 12.04 -11.41 20.42
N ALA A 255 12.48 -12.39 21.22
CA ALA A 255 12.96 -13.67 20.71
C ALA A 255 11.83 -14.42 19.95
N SER A 256 10.61 -14.38 20.48
CA SER A 256 9.43 -14.97 19.85
C SER A 256 9.07 -14.24 18.55
N VAL A 257 9.11 -12.90 18.55
CA VAL A 257 8.87 -12.09 17.35
C VAL A 257 9.96 -12.28 16.29
N LYS A 258 11.24 -12.33 16.69
CA LYS A 258 12.37 -12.64 15.80
C LYS A 258 12.23 -14.03 15.18
N LYS A 259 11.81 -15.02 15.97
CA LYS A 259 11.55 -16.39 15.49
C LYS A 259 10.45 -16.43 14.43
N ILE A 260 9.39 -15.63 14.59
CA ILE A 260 8.24 -15.60 13.68
C ILE A 260 8.52 -14.77 12.42
N THR A 261 9.15 -13.61 12.58
CA THR A 261 9.35 -12.62 11.50
C THR A 261 10.67 -12.81 10.76
N GLY A 262 11.64 -13.51 11.35
CA GLY A 262 13.01 -13.62 10.85
C GLY A 262 13.80 -12.30 10.91
N LYS A 263 13.24 -11.23 11.49
CA LYS A 263 13.82 -9.88 11.51
C LYS A 263 14.61 -9.62 12.78
N GLU A 264 15.64 -8.79 12.67
CA GLU A 264 16.36 -8.30 13.85
C GLU A 264 15.43 -7.48 14.72
N CYS A 265 15.55 -7.64 16.04
CA CYS A 265 14.60 -7.09 17.00
C CYS A 265 15.34 -6.28 18.06
N ILE A 266 14.84 -5.08 18.38
CA ILE A 266 15.39 -4.21 19.43
C ILE A 266 14.32 -3.84 20.45
N TYR A 267 14.74 -3.64 21.69
CA TYR A 267 13.86 -3.19 22.78
C TYR A 267 14.26 -1.76 23.19
N THR A 268 13.30 -0.85 23.22
CA THR A 268 13.51 0.55 23.61
C THR A 268 12.65 0.88 24.83
N VAL A 269 13.31 1.27 25.91
CA VAL A 269 12.63 1.74 27.11
C VAL A 269 12.29 3.22 26.95
N LEU A 270 11.00 3.56 27.08
CA LEU A 270 10.57 4.95 27.09
C LEU A 270 10.63 5.51 28.52
N PRO A 271 11.17 6.73 28.73
CA PRO A 271 11.34 7.28 30.08
C PRO A 271 10.00 7.61 30.76
N THR A 272 8.93 7.78 29.98
CA THR A 272 7.60 8.09 30.49
C THR A 272 6.53 7.76 29.43
N THR A 273 5.26 7.81 29.83
CA THR A 273 4.04 7.61 29.03
C THR A 273 3.26 8.90 28.79
N GLY A 274 3.60 10.00 29.47
CA GLY A 274 2.94 11.29 29.33
C GLY A 274 1.58 11.38 29.95
N VAL A 275 1.28 10.39 30.78
CA VAL A 275 0.20 10.41 31.73
C VAL A 275 0.86 10.15 33.07
N PRO A 276 1.01 11.16 33.94
CA PRO A 276 1.73 11.03 35.20
C PRO A 276 1.29 9.82 36.05
N ASP A 277 -0.02 9.53 36.12
CA ASP A 277 -0.56 8.38 36.85
C ASP A 277 -0.13 7.01 36.27
N ARG A 278 0.12 6.94 34.96
CA ARG A 278 0.67 5.73 34.30
C ARG A 278 2.17 5.61 34.53
N ASP A 279 2.89 6.71 34.60
CA ASP A 279 4.32 6.69 34.94
C ASP A 279 4.53 6.17 36.35
N ILE A 280 3.70 6.60 37.30
CA ILE A 280 3.67 6.08 38.67
C ILE A 280 3.34 4.58 38.68
N MET A 281 2.40 4.12 37.84
CA MET A 281 2.08 2.70 37.69
C MET A 281 3.29 1.90 37.17
N PHE A 282 3.97 2.37 36.12
CA PHE A 282 5.15 1.68 35.61
C PHE A 282 6.27 1.70 36.66
N GLN A 283 6.56 2.84 37.29
CA GLN A 283 7.50 2.92 38.42
C GLN A 283 7.16 1.89 39.50
N LEU A 284 5.87 1.73 39.85
CA LEU A 284 5.42 0.73 40.81
C LEU A 284 5.78 -0.69 40.35
N TYR A 285 5.59 -1.02 39.08
CA TYR A 285 6.02 -2.31 38.53
C TYR A 285 7.52 -2.50 38.71
N ASN A 286 8.30 -1.46 38.45
CA ASN A 286 9.75 -1.56 38.49
C ASN A 286 10.33 -1.71 39.89
N GLU A 287 9.77 -1.05 40.90
CA GLU A 287 10.26 -1.23 42.28
C GLU A 287 9.70 -2.47 42.97
N MET A 288 8.48 -2.89 42.61
CA MET A 288 7.74 -3.89 43.39
C MET A 288 7.52 -5.22 42.64
N GLY A 289 7.77 -5.26 41.32
CA GLY A 289 7.36 -6.33 40.43
C GLY A 289 5.83 -6.36 40.22
N MET A 290 5.36 -6.59 38.99
CA MET A 290 3.91 -6.75 38.76
C MET A 290 3.42 -8.01 39.48
N TYR A 291 2.63 -7.82 40.55
CA TYR A 291 2.18 -8.85 41.50
C TYR A 291 3.26 -9.48 42.38
N GLY A 292 4.43 -8.85 42.54
CA GLY A 292 5.41 -9.17 43.59
C GLY A 292 5.88 -10.63 43.59
N THR A 293 5.61 -11.39 44.65
CA THR A 293 6.02 -12.82 44.80
C THR A 293 4.94 -13.83 44.44
N LYS A 294 3.75 -13.40 43.98
CA LYS A 294 2.68 -14.33 43.59
C LYS A 294 3.13 -15.19 42.42
N GLU A 295 3.01 -16.51 42.58
CA GLU A 295 3.25 -17.49 41.52
C GLU A 295 2.21 -17.32 40.40
N ILE A 296 2.70 -17.24 39.16
CA ILE A 296 1.91 -17.09 37.93
C ILE A 296 2.38 -18.21 36.98
N PRO A 297 1.45 -18.96 36.34
CA PRO A 297 0.00 -18.79 36.36
C PRO A 297 -0.65 -19.16 37.70
N ASP A 298 -1.77 -18.51 38.02
CA ASP A 298 -2.47 -18.67 39.30
C ASP A 298 -3.08 -20.08 39.44
N GLU A 299 -2.69 -20.82 40.48
CA GLU A 299 -3.21 -22.16 40.76
C GLU A 299 -4.74 -22.21 40.85
N ASN A 300 -5.36 -21.13 41.36
CA ASN A 300 -6.83 -21.03 41.44
C ASN A 300 -7.49 -20.96 40.06
N ILE A 301 -6.83 -20.35 39.06
CA ILE A 301 -7.32 -20.33 37.67
C ILE A 301 -7.10 -21.69 37.02
N LEU A 302 -5.96 -22.34 37.27
CA LEU A 302 -5.69 -23.68 36.75
C LEU A 302 -6.71 -24.71 37.28
N LYS A 303 -7.14 -24.59 38.54
CA LYS A 303 -8.23 -25.40 39.15
C LYS A 303 -9.61 -25.18 38.52
N LEU A 304 -9.79 -24.08 37.78
CA LEU A 304 -10.99 -23.85 36.97
C LEU A 304 -10.92 -24.55 35.61
N GLY A 305 -9.79 -25.18 35.25
CA GLY A 305 -9.61 -25.88 33.97
C GLY A 305 -9.34 -24.93 32.79
N VAL A 306 -8.97 -23.68 33.06
CA VAL A 306 -8.71 -22.68 32.02
C VAL A 306 -7.28 -22.82 31.51
N LYS A 307 -7.14 -22.96 30.18
CA LYS A 307 -5.84 -22.89 29.51
C LYS A 307 -5.48 -21.43 29.24
N LEU A 308 -4.34 -20.99 29.75
CA LEU A 308 -3.80 -19.65 29.51
C LEU A 308 -2.81 -19.67 28.34
N HIS A 309 -2.72 -18.57 27.60
CA HIS A 309 -1.97 -18.48 26.33
C HIS A 309 -0.74 -17.58 26.42
N GLY A 310 0.35 -17.98 25.76
CA GLY A 310 1.61 -17.24 25.74
C GLY A 310 1.76 -16.32 24.52
N ILE A 311 2.89 -15.62 24.44
CA ILE A 311 3.24 -14.75 23.30
C ILE A 311 3.24 -15.50 21.96
N ASP A 312 3.70 -16.76 21.96
CA ASP A 312 3.72 -17.62 20.79
C ASP A 312 2.33 -18.01 20.30
N ASP A 313 1.30 -17.97 21.15
CA ASP A 313 -0.10 -18.23 20.78
C ASP A 313 -0.81 -16.97 20.26
N PHE A 314 -0.38 -15.79 20.72
CA PHE A 314 -0.92 -14.50 20.30
C PHE A 314 -0.56 -14.14 18.84
N TRP A 315 0.65 -14.49 18.40
CA TRP A 315 1.16 -14.13 17.06
C TRP A 315 0.77 -15.08 15.92
N ARG A 316 -0.11 -16.07 16.14
CA ARG A 316 -0.28 -17.18 15.18
C ARG A 316 -1.10 -16.84 13.93
N ASP A 317 -0.34 -16.54 12.88
CA ASP A 317 -0.47 -17.08 11.52
C ASP A 317 -0.49 -18.64 11.51
N LEU A 318 -0.80 -19.27 10.37
CA LEU A 318 -0.67 -20.72 10.19
C LEU A 318 0.77 -21.19 10.55
N PRO A 319 0.96 -22.37 11.17
CA PRO A 319 2.28 -22.99 11.26
C PRO A 319 2.89 -23.13 9.86
N GLY A 320 4.03 -22.47 9.59
CA GLY A 320 4.60 -22.40 8.24
C GLY A 320 3.83 -21.49 7.25
N GLY A 321 2.89 -20.67 7.73
CA GLY A 321 2.01 -19.82 6.93
C GLY A 321 2.74 -18.85 5.99
N HIS A 322 3.87 -18.29 6.43
CA HIS A 322 4.72 -17.48 5.57
C HIS A 322 5.23 -18.25 4.34
N GLU A 323 5.67 -19.51 4.51
CA GLU A 323 6.14 -20.33 3.40
C GLU A 323 5.00 -20.70 2.46
N LEU A 324 3.84 -21.06 3.00
CA LEU A 324 2.63 -21.35 2.22
C LEU A 324 2.19 -20.15 1.39
N ARG A 325 2.14 -18.94 1.97
CA ARG A 325 1.83 -17.71 1.24
C ARG A 325 2.89 -17.36 0.21
N MET A 326 4.17 -17.55 0.52
CA MET A 326 5.25 -17.29 -0.43
C MET A 326 5.18 -18.26 -1.61
N GLN A 327 4.81 -19.52 -1.38
CA GLN A 327 4.55 -20.49 -2.44
C GLN A 327 3.33 -20.08 -3.27
N ALA A 328 2.21 -19.72 -2.64
CA ALA A 328 1.01 -19.25 -3.32
C ALA A 328 1.29 -17.99 -4.16
N TYR A 329 2.05 -17.04 -3.62
CA TYR A 329 2.53 -15.86 -4.33
C TYR A 329 3.36 -16.23 -5.56
N ARG A 330 4.35 -17.11 -5.42
CA ARG A 330 5.22 -17.52 -6.54
C ARG A 330 4.40 -18.15 -7.66
N ILE A 331 3.42 -19.00 -7.32
CA ILE A 331 2.54 -19.62 -8.31
C ILE A 331 1.69 -18.56 -9.02
N ALA A 332 1.03 -17.68 -8.25
CA ALA A 332 0.18 -16.63 -8.79
C ALA A 332 0.95 -15.64 -9.67
N TRP A 333 2.11 -15.17 -9.19
CA TRP A 333 2.98 -14.25 -9.91
C TRP A 333 3.55 -14.89 -11.17
N ASN A 334 4.08 -16.12 -11.11
CA ASN A 334 4.62 -16.80 -12.28
C ASN A 334 3.53 -16.98 -13.35
N ARG A 335 2.31 -17.38 -12.96
CA ARG A 335 1.18 -17.50 -13.90
C ARG A 335 0.83 -16.16 -14.56
N CYS A 336 0.79 -15.07 -13.79
CA CYS A 336 0.57 -13.72 -14.32
C CYS A 336 1.71 -13.28 -15.26
N PHE A 337 2.97 -13.45 -14.84
CA PHE A 337 4.16 -13.04 -15.57
C PHE A 337 4.32 -13.80 -16.88
N THR A 338 4.16 -15.13 -16.87
CA THR A 338 4.19 -15.95 -18.09
C THR A 338 3.07 -15.55 -19.06
N ARG A 339 1.87 -15.23 -18.57
CA ARG A 339 0.78 -14.71 -19.42
C ARG A 339 1.16 -13.38 -20.05
N MET A 340 1.72 -12.43 -19.29
CA MET A 340 2.19 -11.16 -19.83
C MET A 340 3.26 -11.36 -20.91
N GLN A 341 4.26 -12.20 -20.67
CA GLN A 341 5.30 -12.52 -21.65
C GLN A 341 4.73 -13.14 -22.93
N SER A 342 3.78 -14.08 -22.79
CA SER A 342 3.09 -14.68 -23.94
C SER A 342 2.34 -13.63 -24.79
N ILE A 343 1.67 -12.68 -24.13
CA ILE A 343 0.98 -11.57 -24.82
C ILE A 343 2.00 -10.68 -25.55
N ILE A 344 3.11 -10.34 -24.91
CA ILE A 344 4.17 -9.52 -25.50
C ILE A 344 4.76 -10.21 -26.74
N HIS A 345 5.12 -11.49 -26.62
CA HIS A 345 5.64 -12.26 -27.77
C HIS A 345 4.62 -12.31 -28.92
N ALA A 346 3.33 -12.53 -28.62
CA ALA A 346 2.29 -12.54 -29.64
C ALA A 346 2.10 -11.18 -30.34
N LEU A 347 2.26 -10.07 -29.60
CA LEU A 347 2.19 -8.72 -30.17
C LEU A 347 3.40 -8.40 -31.06
N TYR A 348 4.58 -8.93 -30.75
CA TYR A 348 5.81 -8.68 -31.51
C TYR A 348 6.07 -9.66 -32.65
N ALA A 349 5.50 -10.87 -32.60
CA ALA A 349 5.78 -11.95 -33.54
C ALA A 349 5.76 -11.51 -35.01
N SER A 350 4.72 -10.79 -35.44
CA SER A 350 4.59 -10.35 -36.84
C SER A 350 5.72 -9.41 -37.28
N ILE A 351 6.17 -8.51 -36.40
CA ILE A 351 7.22 -7.53 -36.73
C ILE A 351 8.59 -8.20 -36.69
N ILE A 352 8.82 -9.08 -35.71
CA ILE A 352 10.05 -9.85 -35.60
C ILE A 352 10.24 -10.71 -36.86
N SER A 353 9.21 -11.42 -37.32
CA SER A 353 9.30 -12.22 -38.54
C SER A 353 9.60 -11.37 -39.78
N GLN A 354 9.07 -10.14 -39.88
CA GLN A 354 9.40 -9.21 -40.96
C GLN A 354 10.86 -8.76 -40.90
N ILE A 355 11.37 -8.43 -39.71
CA ILE A 355 12.77 -8.01 -39.50
C ILE A 355 13.72 -9.16 -39.84
N VAL A 356 13.45 -10.37 -39.36
CA VAL A 356 14.29 -11.55 -39.61
C VAL A 356 14.32 -11.87 -41.11
N SER A 357 13.17 -11.84 -41.80
CA SER A 357 13.12 -11.98 -43.26
C SER A 357 13.96 -10.91 -43.96
N GLN A 358 13.90 -9.66 -43.50
CA GLN A 358 14.68 -8.56 -44.06
C GLN A 358 16.19 -8.71 -43.85
N ILE A 359 16.62 -9.30 -42.72
CA ILE A 359 18.04 -9.62 -42.46
C ILE A 359 18.53 -10.71 -43.40
N SER A 360 17.72 -11.75 -43.62
CA SER A 360 18.06 -12.84 -44.54
C SER A 360 18.19 -12.36 -45.99
N ASP A 361 17.27 -11.51 -46.43
CA ASP A 361 17.19 -10.98 -47.80
C ASP A 361 18.01 -9.70 -48.04
N ALA A 362 18.74 -9.21 -47.04
CA ALA A 362 19.43 -7.92 -47.10
C ALA A 362 20.39 -7.76 -48.30
N TYR A 363 20.97 -8.84 -48.82
CA TYR A 363 21.88 -8.77 -49.97
C TYR A 363 21.36 -9.47 -51.23
N SER A 364 20.11 -9.95 -51.25
CA SER A 364 19.51 -10.60 -52.43
C SER A 364 18.92 -9.59 -53.43
N SER A 365 18.42 -8.44 -52.95
CA SER A 365 17.75 -7.41 -53.74
C SER A 365 18.62 -6.18 -54.07
N VAL A 366 19.88 -6.37 -54.47
CA VAL A 366 20.78 -5.24 -54.79
C VAL A 366 20.49 -4.73 -56.21
N LEU A 367 20.23 -3.42 -56.36
CA LEU A 367 20.07 -2.78 -57.66
C LEU A 367 21.41 -2.84 -58.43
N PRO A 368 21.48 -3.52 -59.60
CA PRO A 368 22.72 -3.60 -60.36
C PRO A 368 23.09 -2.22 -60.93
N GLY A 369 24.32 -1.75 -60.72
CA GLY A 369 24.87 -0.59 -61.42
C GLY A 369 24.94 0.75 -60.66
N LEU A 370 24.78 0.75 -59.32
CA LEU A 370 25.04 1.94 -58.50
C LEU A 370 26.55 2.26 -58.42
N PRO A 371 26.95 3.55 -58.39
CA PRO A 371 28.36 3.96 -58.34
C PRO A 371 29.02 3.78 -56.95
N TYR A 372 28.24 3.44 -55.92
CA TYR A 372 28.70 3.21 -54.55
C TYR A 372 27.97 2.00 -53.94
N PHE A 373 28.61 1.34 -52.96
CA PHE A 373 28.01 0.25 -52.20
C PHE A 373 27.05 0.79 -51.14
N GLU A 374 25.84 0.23 -51.07
CA GLU A 374 24.87 0.53 -50.03
C GLU A 374 25.00 -0.47 -48.87
N LEU A 375 25.06 0.04 -47.64
CA LEU A 375 25.04 -0.75 -46.41
C LEU A 375 23.58 -0.96 -45.96
N PRO A 376 23.11 -2.20 -45.82
CA PRO A 376 21.80 -2.48 -45.24
C PRO A 376 21.76 -2.04 -43.78
N VAL A 377 20.82 -1.16 -43.46
CA VAL A 377 20.57 -0.70 -42.10
C VAL A 377 19.12 -0.97 -41.75
N ILE A 378 18.88 -1.58 -40.59
CA ILE A 378 17.56 -1.81 -40.05
C ILE A 378 17.43 -0.96 -38.79
N ALA A 379 16.58 0.05 -38.83
CA ALA A 379 16.31 0.92 -37.69
C ALA A 379 15.06 0.45 -36.97
N ILE A 380 15.20 0.07 -35.70
CA ILE A 380 14.11 -0.38 -34.85
C ILE A 380 13.83 0.72 -33.84
N SER A 381 12.66 1.34 -33.92
CA SER A 381 12.16 2.30 -32.94
C SER A 381 11.32 1.58 -31.88
N ALA A 382 11.78 1.58 -30.63
CA ALA A 382 11.08 0.99 -29.48
C ALA A 382 11.12 1.95 -28.29
N GLU A 383 10.00 2.60 -27.97
CA GLU A 383 9.93 3.50 -26.81
C GLU A 383 9.81 2.69 -25.51
N GLY A 384 10.71 2.90 -24.55
CA GLY A 384 10.53 2.39 -23.18
C GLY A 384 10.95 0.95 -22.90
N GLY A 385 11.92 0.40 -23.64
CA GLY A 385 12.60 -0.86 -23.30
C GLY A 385 12.27 -2.03 -24.24
N GLY A 386 12.96 -2.07 -25.38
CA GLY A 386 12.82 -3.12 -26.42
C GLY A 386 13.70 -4.36 -26.21
N PHE A 387 14.24 -4.60 -25.02
CA PHE A 387 15.18 -5.70 -24.76
C PHE A 387 14.61 -7.07 -25.19
N SER A 388 13.31 -7.30 -24.98
CA SER A 388 12.63 -8.55 -25.39
C SER A 388 12.56 -8.72 -26.91
N VAL A 389 12.38 -7.63 -27.66
CA VAL A 389 12.36 -7.67 -29.13
C VAL A 389 13.73 -8.07 -29.66
N HIS A 390 14.80 -7.50 -29.09
CA HIS A 390 16.16 -7.84 -29.48
C HIS A 390 16.48 -9.30 -29.17
N SER A 391 16.14 -9.79 -27.97
CA SER A 391 16.38 -11.20 -27.61
C SER A 391 15.60 -12.17 -28.51
N ASP A 392 14.36 -11.83 -28.88
CA ASP A 392 13.55 -12.69 -29.76
C ASP A 392 14.05 -12.70 -31.20
N ILE A 393 14.53 -11.55 -31.71
CA ILE A 393 15.20 -11.49 -33.03
C ILE A 393 16.46 -12.37 -32.99
N CYS A 394 17.31 -12.21 -31.95
CA CYS A 394 18.51 -13.02 -31.78
C CYS A 394 18.19 -14.51 -31.74
N ARG A 395 17.17 -14.91 -30.97
CA ARG A 395 16.73 -16.31 -30.88
C ARG A 395 16.31 -16.88 -32.23
N GLN A 396 15.52 -16.15 -33.02
CA GLN A 396 15.11 -16.61 -34.36
C GLN A 396 16.27 -16.64 -35.36
N LEU A 397 17.26 -15.73 -35.23
CA LEU A 397 18.47 -15.76 -36.04
C LEU A 397 19.37 -16.94 -35.68
N ASP A 398 19.48 -17.28 -34.38
CA ASP A 398 20.24 -18.42 -33.89
C ASP A 398 19.60 -19.75 -34.34
N ASP A 399 18.27 -19.87 -34.31
CA ASP A 399 17.55 -21.05 -34.83
C ASP A 399 17.83 -21.29 -36.34
N MET A 400 18.06 -20.23 -37.13
CA MET A 400 18.47 -20.35 -38.54
C MET A 400 19.96 -20.71 -38.73
N SER A 401 20.77 -20.64 -37.68
CA SER A 401 22.21 -20.90 -37.73
C SER A 401 22.59 -22.36 -37.39
N VAL A 402 21.66 -23.15 -36.82
CA VAL A 402 21.88 -24.55 -36.45
C VAL A 402 21.83 -25.47 -37.68
N PRO A 403 22.84 -26.34 -37.90
CA PRO A 403 22.80 -27.30 -39.00
C PRO A 403 21.77 -28.40 -38.73
N ASP A 404 20.83 -28.58 -39.66
CA ASP A 404 19.98 -29.78 -39.75
C ASP A 404 20.89 -31.02 -39.84
N SER A 405 21.14 -31.65 -38.70
CA SER A 405 22.09 -32.74 -38.55
C SER A 405 21.45 -34.12 -38.83
N LEU A 406 20.31 -34.17 -39.53
CA LEU A 406 19.53 -35.41 -39.69
C LEU A 406 18.87 -35.64 -41.06
N SER A 407 19.35 -35.04 -42.16
CA SER A 407 18.92 -35.48 -43.49
C SER A 407 20.08 -35.68 -44.47
N GLY A 408 20.55 -36.92 -44.51
CA GLY A 408 20.96 -37.62 -45.74
C GLY A 408 22.15 -37.05 -46.51
N GLU A 409 23.29 -37.73 -46.40
CA GLU A 409 24.30 -37.81 -47.45
C GLU A 409 23.62 -38.16 -48.78
N ASP A 410 23.41 -37.17 -49.65
CA ASP A 410 23.40 -37.25 -51.12
C ASP A 410 22.53 -36.13 -51.71
N ASN A 411 23.13 -34.96 -51.94
CA ASN A 411 22.80 -34.16 -53.13
C ASN A 411 23.88 -33.12 -53.43
N MET A 412 24.84 -33.52 -54.26
CA MET A 412 25.82 -32.66 -54.93
C MET A 412 25.17 -31.84 -56.06
N LEU A 413 24.20 -30.99 -55.73
CA LEU A 413 23.72 -29.90 -56.59
C LEU A 413 23.59 -28.65 -55.73
N LYS A 414 24.56 -27.74 -55.87
CA LYS A 414 24.58 -26.42 -55.24
C LYS A 414 23.33 -25.64 -55.67
N ASN A 415 22.28 -25.66 -54.86
CA ASN A 415 21.24 -24.65 -54.93
C ASN A 415 21.85 -23.33 -54.39
N GLU A 416 22.04 -22.34 -55.26
CA GLU A 416 22.44 -20.97 -54.88
C GLU A 416 21.39 -20.24 -54.01
N HIS A 417 20.35 -20.94 -53.56
CA HIS A 417 19.19 -20.42 -52.81
C HIS A 417 19.07 -20.98 -51.39
N GLU A 418 20.10 -21.66 -50.85
CA GLU A 418 20.11 -21.95 -49.40
C GLU A 418 20.18 -20.63 -48.60
N PRO A 419 19.31 -20.43 -47.59
CA PRO A 419 19.34 -19.24 -46.76
C PRO A 419 20.69 -19.14 -46.02
N ARG A 420 21.32 -17.97 -46.13
CA ARG A 420 22.57 -17.68 -45.41
C ARG A 420 22.28 -17.66 -43.91
N GLY A 421 23.10 -18.33 -43.12
CA GLY A 421 23.04 -18.19 -41.65
C GLY A 421 23.45 -16.77 -41.24
N ALA A 422 23.12 -16.36 -40.02
CA ALA A 422 23.52 -15.07 -39.46
C ALA A 422 24.52 -15.26 -38.31
N LEU A 423 25.56 -14.43 -38.25
CA LEU A 423 26.43 -14.28 -37.07
C LEU A 423 26.16 -12.90 -36.48
N GLN A 424 26.01 -12.81 -35.16
CA GLN A 424 25.58 -11.58 -34.49
C GLN A 424 26.56 -11.11 -33.42
N ILE A 425 26.80 -9.80 -33.37
CA ILE A 425 27.54 -9.13 -32.28
C ILE A 425 26.72 -7.97 -31.71
N HIS A 426 26.97 -7.62 -30.46
CA HIS A 426 26.31 -6.51 -29.77
C HIS A 426 27.32 -5.43 -29.40
N LEU A 427 27.00 -4.19 -29.75
CA LEU A 427 27.78 -3.00 -29.42
C LEU A 427 26.99 -2.06 -28.54
N TYR A 428 27.65 -1.54 -27.51
CA TYR A 428 27.14 -0.50 -26.63
C TYR A 428 27.98 0.78 -26.78
N ALA A 429 27.35 1.94 -26.59
CA ALA A 429 28.02 3.23 -26.76
C ALA A 429 29.25 3.40 -25.84
N GLY A 430 29.20 2.83 -24.62
CA GLY A 430 30.32 2.85 -23.67
C GLY A 430 31.59 2.15 -24.17
N ASP A 431 31.45 1.15 -25.03
CA ASP A 431 32.58 0.41 -25.61
C ASP A 431 33.15 1.09 -26.87
N CYS A 432 32.42 2.06 -27.43
CA CYS A 432 32.69 2.68 -28.72
C CYS A 432 33.07 4.16 -28.61
N LEU A 433 33.95 4.51 -27.65
CA LEU A 433 34.38 5.89 -27.37
C LEU A 433 35.14 6.57 -28.53
N ASN A 434 35.76 5.78 -29.42
CA ASN A 434 36.48 6.26 -30.59
C ASN A 434 36.49 5.20 -31.71
N THR A 435 36.86 5.62 -32.92
CA THR A 435 36.86 4.76 -34.12
C THR A 435 37.71 3.50 -33.96
N ALA A 436 38.86 3.59 -33.29
CA ALA A 436 39.72 2.42 -33.08
C ALA A 436 39.09 1.40 -32.11
N ALA A 437 38.43 1.88 -31.05
CA ALA A 437 37.72 1.05 -30.09
C ALA A 437 36.51 0.35 -30.73
N MET A 438 35.70 1.08 -31.50
CA MET A 438 34.56 0.51 -32.23
C MET A 438 35.01 -0.55 -33.26
N MET A 439 36.06 -0.25 -34.03
CA MET A 439 36.59 -1.22 -35.01
C MET A 439 37.19 -2.45 -34.33
N LYS A 440 37.88 -2.28 -33.20
CA LYS A 440 38.35 -3.40 -32.38
C LYS A 440 37.18 -4.27 -31.94
N ALA A 441 36.13 -3.69 -31.37
CA ALA A 441 34.97 -4.41 -30.88
C ALA A 441 34.26 -5.21 -31.99
N VAL A 442 34.11 -4.62 -33.19
CA VAL A 442 33.55 -5.32 -34.36
C VAL A 442 34.44 -6.48 -34.79
N VAL A 443 35.74 -6.25 -34.94
CA VAL A 443 36.68 -7.26 -35.44
C VAL A 443 36.83 -8.41 -34.46
N THR A 444 37.09 -8.13 -33.18
CA THR A 444 37.24 -9.16 -32.15
C THR A 444 35.94 -9.90 -31.88
N GLY A 445 34.80 -9.19 -31.86
CA GLY A 445 33.49 -9.79 -31.63
C GLY A 445 33.16 -10.91 -32.63
N PHE A 446 33.43 -10.71 -33.92
CA PHE A 446 33.20 -11.77 -34.92
C PHE A 446 34.25 -12.88 -34.90
N LEU A 447 35.50 -12.56 -34.59
CA LEU A 447 36.58 -13.56 -34.51
C LEU A 447 36.33 -14.57 -33.38
N ASP A 448 35.84 -14.10 -32.24
CA ASP A 448 35.66 -14.93 -31.03
C ASP A 448 34.51 -15.94 -31.18
N LEU A 449 33.44 -15.62 -31.92
CA LEU A 449 32.23 -16.44 -32.11
C LEU A 449 32.46 -17.81 -32.77
N VAL A 450 33.47 -17.95 -33.63
CA VAL A 450 33.76 -19.22 -34.35
C VAL A 450 34.80 -20.07 -33.60
N THR A 451 35.60 -19.45 -32.72
CA THR A 451 36.55 -20.18 -31.86
C THR A 451 35.86 -21.04 -30.79
N GLU A 452 34.63 -20.71 -30.38
CA GLU A 452 33.86 -21.51 -29.42
C GLU A 452 33.11 -22.70 -30.07
N SER A 453 32.82 -22.64 -31.37
CA SER A 453 32.01 -23.64 -32.09
C SER A 453 32.85 -24.65 -32.91
N ALA A 454 34.12 -24.37 -33.20
CA ALA A 454 34.98 -25.25 -33.99
C ALA A 454 36.10 -25.90 -33.13
N SER A 455 35.86 -27.14 -32.68
CA SER A 455 36.89 -28.05 -32.17
C SER A 455 37.78 -28.64 -33.28
N SER A 456 38.06 -27.88 -34.35
CA SER A 456 38.91 -28.32 -35.46
C SER A 456 40.18 -27.48 -35.60
N ASN A 457 41.32 -28.16 -35.47
CA ASN A 457 42.69 -27.68 -35.57
C ASN A 457 43.01 -26.90 -36.86
N VAL A 458 42.81 -25.58 -36.88
CA VAL A 458 43.48 -24.71 -37.86
C VAL A 458 44.29 -23.62 -37.15
N ARG A 459 45.35 -24.04 -36.46
CA ARG A 459 46.49 -23.15 -36.16
C ARG A 459 47.32 -22.94 -37.43
N ARG A 460 46.90 -22.04 -38.32
CA ARG A 460 47.82 -21.45 -39.30
C ARG A 460 48.12 -20.01 -38.90
N ARG A 461 49.35 -19.79 -38.43
CA ARG A 461 49.90 -18.46 -38.13
C ARG A 461 49.92 -17.62 -39.42
N PRO A 462 49.27 -16.46 -39.49
CA PRO A 462 49.49 -15.51 -40.57
C PRO A 462 50.87 -14.86 -40.40
N ALA A 463 51.64 -14.79 -41.48
CA ALA A 463 52.80 -13.91 -41.55
C ALA A 463 52.30 -12.44 -41.54
N ALA A 464 52.90 -11.63 -40.68
CA ALA A 464 52.52 -10.26 -40.29
C ALA A 464 51.22 -10.17 -39.44
N SER A 465 51.40 -9.91 -38.14
CA SER A 465 50.31 -9.68 -37.19
C SER A 465 49.62 -8.35 -37.52
N LEU A 466 48.52 -8.39 -38.26
CA LEU A 466 47.61 -7.26 -38.37
C LEU A 466 47.12 -6.87 -36.96
N ALA A 467 46.88 -5.58 -36.74
CA ALA A 467 46.36 -5.12 -35.47
C ALA A 467 44.92 -5.64 -35.27
N THR A 468 44.53 -5.88 -34.02
CA THR A 468 43.22 -6.45 -33.66
C THR A 468 42.03 -5.55 -34.00
N TYR A 469 42.27 -4.32 -34.46
CA TYR A 469 41.26 -3.36 -34.91
C TYR A 469 41.26 -3.15 -36.43
N ASP A 470 42.09 -3.88 -37.20
CA ASP A 470 42.18 -3.73 -38.65
C ASP A 470 41.07 -4.52 -39.35
N ILE A 471 40.22 -3.84 -40.13
CA ILE A 471 39.12 -4.47 -40.88
C ILE A 471 39.61 -5.52 -41.90
N ASN A 472 40.86 -5.42 -42.36
CA ASN A 472 41.42 -6.40 -43.29
C ASN A 472 41.62 -7.77 -42.64
N LEU A 473 41.80 -7.81 -41.31
CA LEU A 473 41.82 -9.05 -40.55
C LEU A 473 40.45 -9.75 -40.63
N LEU A 474 39.36 -8.99 -40.44
CA LEU A 474 38.00 -9.51 -40.56
C LEU A 474 37.68 -9.98 -41.99
N LYS A 475 38.19 -9.28 -43.01
CA LYS A 475 38.08 -9.71 -44.42
C LYS A 475 38.78 -11.04 -44.69
N ALA A 476 40.02 -11.19 -44.21
CA ALA A 476 40.78 -12.41 -44.37
C ALA A 476 40.10 -13.59 -43.66
N TRP A 477 39.57 -13.36 -42.46
CA TRP A 477 38.79 -14.34 -41.70
C TRP A 477 37.50 -14.72 -42.44
N TYR A 478 36.71 -13.75 -42.90
CA TYR A 478 35.45 -14.00 -43.59
C TYR A 478 35.64 -14.73 -44.93
N ALA A 479 36.76 -14.49 -45.62
CA ALA A 479 37.13 -15.23 -46.83
C ALA A 479 37.54 -16.68 -46.56
N ALA A 480 37.95 -17.00 -45.33
CA ALA A 480 38.37 -18.35 -44.92
C ALA A 480 37.20 -19.24 -44.44
N LEU A 481 35.99 -18.69 -44.26
CA LEU A 481 34.81 -19.44 -43.84
C LEU A 481 34.27 -20.32 -44.98
N GLU A 482 33.92 -21.58 -44.67
CA GLU A 482 33.37 -22.55 -45.63
C GLU A 482 31.91 -22.23 -46.04
N ARG A 483 31.11 -21.70 -45.09
CA ARG A 483 29.73 -21.24 -45.30
C ARG A 483 29.69 -19.71 -45.29
N ARG A 484 28.83 -19.11 -46.13
CA ARG A 484 28.61 -17.66 -46.16
C ARG A 484 27.55 -17.27 -45.13
N TYR A 485 27.92 -16.34 -44.25
CA TYR A 485 27.05 -15.81 -43.20
C TYR A 485 26.78 -14.32 -43.43
N ASN A 486 25.59 -13.87 -43.07
CA ASN A 486 25.31 -12.44 -42.92
C ASN A 486 25.89 -11.98 -41.57
N LEU A 487 26.69 -10.91 -41.56
CA LEU A 487 27.32 -10.38 -40.36
C LEU A 487 26.44 -9.28 -39.77
N VAL A 488 25.75 -9.57 -38.66
CA VAL A 488 24.78 -8.66 -38.04
C VAL A 488 25.42 -7.94 -36.86
N VAL A 489 25.34 -6.62 -36.85
CA VAL A 489 25.86 -5.76 -35.78
C VAL A 489 24.68 -5.04 -35.13
N PHE A 490 24.35 -5.44 -33.90
CA PHE A 490 23.36 -4.75 -33.08
C PHE A 490 23.99 -3.56 -32.37
N MET A 491 23.45 -2.36 -32.59
CA MET A 491 23.87 -1.14 -31.91
C MET A 491 22.78 -0.71 -30.92
N HIS A 492 23.04 -0.95 -29.63
CA HIS A 492 22.10 -0.68 -28.54
C HIS A 492 22.15 0.78 -28.10
N ASN A 493 20.99 1.43 -27.88
CA ASN A 493 20.90 2.85 -27.53
C ASN A 493 21.67 3.73 -28.52
N PHE A 494 21.36 3.59 -29.82
CA PHE A 494 22.10 4.21 -30.92
C PHE A 494 22.28 5.74 -30.76
N GLU A 495 21.34 6.40 -30.10
CA GLU A 495 21.35 7.85 -29.81
C GLU A 495 22.52 8.30 -28.92
N GLN A 496 23.13 7.39 -28.16
CA GLN A 496 24.28 7.67 -27.29
C GLN A 496 25.64 7.56 -28.01
N PHE A 497 25.68 7.04 -29.23
CA PHE A 497 26.93 6.93 -29.98
C PHE A 497 27.37 8.28 -30.52
N ASP A 498 28.69 8.51 -30.54
CA ASP A 498 29.26 9.67 -31.20
C ASP A 498 29.07 9.56 -32.73
N SER A 499 28.40 10.57 -33.30
CA SER A 499 28.07 10.59 -34.74
C SER A 499 29.31 10.61 -35.63
N ALA A 500 30.44 11.17 -35.19
CA ALA A 500 31.68 11.17 -35.95
C ALA A 500 32.30 9.77 -36.03
N VAL A 501 32.28 9.04 -34.91
CA VAL A 501 32.81 7.66 -34.81
C VAL A 501 32.05 6.72 -35.75
N VAL A 502 30.71 6.78 -35.73
CA VAL A 502 29.87 5.95 -36.60
C VAL A 502 30.04 6.32 -38.08
N GLN A 503 30.15 7.62 -38.40
CA GLN A 503 30.39 8.08 -39.78
C GLN A 503 31.71 7.55 -40.35
N ASP A 504 32.77 7.58 -39.54
CA ASP A 504 34.08 7.08 -39.94
C ASP A 504 34.03 5.57 -40.21
N VAL A 505 33.42 4.78 -39.32
CA VAL A 505 33.31 3.31 -39.50
C VAL A 505 32.51 2.96 -40.76
N CYS A 506 31.35 3.57 -40.99
CA CYS A 506 30.52 3.30 -42.18
C CYS A 506 31.26 3.55 -43.51
N SER A 507 32.22 4.48 -43.54
CA SER A 507 33.01 4.76 -44.74
C SER A 507 34.06 3.69 -45.09
N HIS A 508 34.53 2.89 -44.12
CA HIS A 508 35.62 1.91 -44.28
C HIS A 508 35.14 0.46 -44.46
N VAL A 509 33.85 0.20 -44.25
CA VAL A 509 33.21 -1.12 -44.17
C VAL A 509 32.62 -1.74 -45.48
N PRO A 510 32.46 -1.08 -46.65
CA PRO A 510 31.59 -1.55 -47.74
C PRO A 510 31.88 -2.92 -48.42
N GLN A 511 32.98 -3.59 -48.10
CA GLN A 511 33.41 -4.83 -48.77
C GLN A 511 33.00 -6.12 -48.06
N LEU A 512 32.35 -6.04 -46.90
CA LEU A 512 31.85 -7.17 -46.13
C LEU A 512 30.31 -7.14 -46.07
N PRO A 513 29.62 -8.29 -45.94
CA PRO A 513 28.16 -8.35 -45.85
C PRO A 513 27.68 -7.99 -44.43
N LEU A 514 27.98 -6.76 -44.00
CA LEU A 514 27.63 -6.22 -42.68
C LEU A 514 26.26 -5.55 -42.70
N ILE A 515 25.40 -5.99 -41.79
CA ILE A 515 24.05 -5.47 -41.57
C ILE A 515 24.03 -4.78 -40.21
N PHE A 516 23.68 -3.51 -40.17
CA PHE A 516 23.57 -2.77 -38.91
C PHE A 516 22.11 -2.73 -38.45
N VAL A 517 21.85 -3.23 -37.24
CA VAL A 517 20.55 -3.13 -36.57
C VAL A 517 20.64 -2.06 -35.50
N LEU A 518 19.96 -0.92 -35.74
CA LEU A 518 19.99 0.23 -34.85
C LEU A 518 18.80 0.15 -33.88
N ALA A 519 19.09 -0.02 -32.59
CA ALA A 519 18.09 0.07 -31.53
C ALA A 519 17.94 1.54 -31.11
N MET A 520 16.79 2.14 -31.45
CA MET A 520 16.50 3.54 -31.21
C MET A 520 15.35 3.69 -30.21
N SER A 521 15.50 4.61 -29.26
CA SER A 521 14.47 4.93 -28.28
C SER A 521 13.45 5.95 -28.82
N SER A 522 13.82 6.72 -29.85
CA SER A 522 12.95 7.72 -30.47
C SER A 522 11.91 7.12 -31.42
N PRO A 523 10.67 7.67 -31.43
CA PRO A 523 9.57 7.20 -32.29
C PRO A 523 9.81 7.41 -33.79
N SER A 524 10.69 8.34 -34.16
CA SER A 524 10.99 8.66 -35.56
C SER A 524 12.48 8.49 -35.87
N SER A 525 12.89 7.24 -36.11
CA SER A 525 14.28 6.88 -36.45
C SER A 525 14.87 7.72 -37.58
N LEU A 526 14.08 7.99 -38.62
CA LEU A 526 14.53 8.78 -39.78
C LEU A 526 14.87 10.23 -39.42
N SER A 527 14.09 10.90 -38.57
CA SER A 527 14.32 12.31 -38.21
C SER A 527 15.62 12.49 -37.43
N HIS A 528 15.92 11.60 -36.49
CA HIS A 528 17.17 11.63 -35.73
C HIS A 528 18.37 11.38 -36.64
N LEU A 529 18.30 10.38 -37.51
CA LEU A 529 19.36 10.07 -38.48
C LEU A 529 19.61 11.24 -39.44
N HIS A 530 18.56 11.88 -39.95
CA HIS A 530 18.67 13.04 -40.83
C HIS A 530 19.25 14.29 -40.14
N ALA A 531 19.06 14.44 -38.83
CA ALA A 531 19.58 15.56 -38.07
C ALA A 531 21.07 15.38 -37.68
N MET A 532 21.47 14.15 -37.30
CA MET A 532 22.80 13.86 -36.76
C MET A 532 23.84 13.51 -37.83
N TYR A 533 23.42 12.94 -38.96
CA TYR A 533 24.33 12.42 -39.98
C TYR A 533 24.33 13.27 -41.26
N ARG A 534 25.52 13.44 -41.84
CA ARG A 534 25.69 14.17 -43.11
C ARG A 534 25.03 13.43 -44.27
N ARG A 535 24.56 14.18 -45.27
CA ARG A 535 23.96 13.60 -46.50
C ARG A 535 24.89 12.61 -47.22
N SER A 536 26.20 12.83 -47.17
CA SER A 536 27.20 11.93 -47.74
C SER A 536 27.20 10.55 -47.08
N THR A 537 26.99 10.49 -45.77
CA THR A 537 26.90 9.22 -45.03
C THR A 537 25.55 8.56 -45.26
N LEU A 538 24.46 9.33 -45.20
CA LEU A 538 23.11 8.82 -45.41
C LEU A 538 22.92 8.23 -46.81
N ALA A 539 23.60 8.76 -47.83
CA ALA A 539 23.60 8.20 -49.18
C ALA A 539 24.22 6.80 -49.28
N LEU A 540 25.03 6.39 -48.30
CA LEU A 540 25.62 5.05 -48.22
C LEU A 540 24.73 4.05 -47.48
N LEU A 541 23.65 4.49 -46.82
CA LEU A 541 22.83 3.65 -45.95
C LEU A 541 21.48 3.35 -46.61
N ARG A 542 21.15 2.07 -46.74
CA ARG A 542 19.82 1.62 -47.16
C ARG A 542 18.98 1.26 -45.94
N ILE A 543 18.32 2.28 -45.40
CA ILE A 543 17.60 2.24 -44.13
C ILE A 543 16.20 1.65 -44.32
N HIS A 544 15.88 0.60 -43.56
CA HIS A 544 14.52 0.08 -43.37
C HIS A 544 14.09 0.34 -41.93
N SER A 545 13.03 1.13 -41.74
CA SER A 545 12.55 1.49 -40.41
C SER A 545 11.37 0.62 -39.98
N TYR A 546 11.46 0.02 -38.81
CA TYR A 546 10.38 -0.70 -38.15
C TYR A 546 10.02 0.02 -36.85
N SER A 547 8.73 0.21 -36.61
CA SER A 547 8.22 0.75 -35.35
C SER A 547 7.58 -0.38 -34.56
N VAL A 548 8.10 -0.63 -33.38
CA VAL A 548 7.56 -1.61 -32.43
C VAL A 548 6.42 -0.94 -31.66
N PRO A 549 5.26 -1.60 -31.48
CA PRO A 549 4.20 -1.10 -30.63
C PRO A 549 4.73 -0.83 -29.22
N SER A 550 4.61 0.40 -28.76
CA SER A 550 5.05 0.86 -27.44
C SER A 550 4.04 1.81 -26.82
N GLY A 551 4.28 2.22 -25.58
CA GLY A 551 3.49 3.28 -24.93
C GLY A 551 2.22 2.79 -24.22
N PRO A 552 1.32 3.72 -23.85
CA PRO A 552 0.16 3.42 -22.98
C PRO A 552 -0.80 2.37 -23.57
N GLY A 553 -0.97 2.35 -24.90
CA GLY A 553 -1.84 1.38 -25.57
C GLY A 553 -1.32 -0.06 -25.46
N MET A 554 0.00 -0.25 -25.34
CA MET A 554 0.58 -1.57 -25.07
C MET A 554 0.30 -2.00 -23.64
N VAL A 555 0.53 -1.12 -22.67
CA VAL A 555 0.22 -1.38 -21.24
C VAL A 555 -1.25 -1.77 -21.08
N GLU A 556 -2.15 -1.01 -21.71
CA GLU A 556 -3.57 -1.29 -21.74
C GLU A 556 -3.88 -2.67 -22.33
N SER A 557 -3.26 -3.02 -23.46
CA SER A 557 -3.44 -4.33 -24.11
C SER A 557 -2.98 -5.49 -23.22
N ILE A 558 -1.82 -5.36 -22.56
CA ILE A 558 -1.27 -6.36 -21.66
C ILE A 558 -2.18 -6.56 -20.44
N VAL A 559 -2.56 -5.49 -19.75
CA VAL A 559 -3.44 -5.55 -18.56
C VAL A 559 -4.80 -6.13 -18.94
N SER A 560 -5.38 -5.67 -20.06
CA SER A 560 -6.67 -6.16 -20.55
C SER A 560 -6.66 -7.65 -20.85
N LYS A 561 -5.65 -8.13 -21.59
CA LYS A 561 -5.52 -9.55 -21.97
C LYS A 561 -5.10 -10.48 -20.82
N THR A 562 -4.57 -9.92 -19.74
CA THR A 562 -4.15 -10.67 -18.55
C THR A 562 -5.29 -10.82 -17.55
N PHE A 563 -6.07 -9.76 -17.30
CA PHE A 563 -7.07 -9.77 -16.22
C PHE A 563 -8.53 -9.82 -16.72
N PHE A 564 -8.82 -9.37 -17.94
CA PHE A 564 -10.19 -9.22 -18.42
C PHE A 564 -10.58 -10.14 -19.58
N ASP A 565 -9.62 -10.82 -20.20
CA ASP A 565 -9.86 -11.72 -21.35
C ASP A 565 -10.33 -13.11 -20.92
N VAL A 566 -11.51 -13.54 -21.40
CA VAL A 566 -12.14 -14.81 -21.01
C VAL A 566 -11.25 -16.05 -21.23
N SER A 567 -10.30 -16.01 -22.16
CA SER A 567 -9.40 -17.13 -22.49
C SER A 567 -8.42 -17.55 -21.39
N PHE A 568 -8.22 -16.73 -20.36
CA PHE A 568 -7.23 -16.99 -19.32
C PHE A 568 -7.77 -16.62 -17.95
N GLU A 569 -7.74 -17.47 -16.95
CA GLU A 569 -8.18 -17.11 -15.60
C GLU A 569 -7.00 -16.63 -14.73
N PRO A 570 -7.01 -15.39 -14.21
CA PRO A 570 -5.98 -14.91 -13.29
C PRO A 570 -6.18 -15.50 -11.88
N SER A 571 -5.09 -15.78 -11.16
CA SER A 571 -5.16 -16.28 -9.78
C SER A 571 -5.73 -15.25 -8.80
N VAL A 572 -5.42 -13.97 -9.04
CA VAL A 572 -5.87 -12.83 -8.24
C VAL A 572 -6.27 -11.71 -9.19
N MET A 573 -7.45 -11.11 -8.98
CA MET A 573 -7.99 -10.02 -9.78
C MET A 573 -7.56 -8.65 -9.23
N LEU A 574 -7.20 -7.71 -10.12
CA LEU A 574 -6.78 -6.36 -9.74
C LEU A 574 -7.94 -5.47 -9.30
N GLY A 575 -7.68 -4.65 -8.29
CA GLY A 575 -8.59 -3.61 -7.80
C GLY A 575 -8.66 -2.35 -8.68
N PRO A 576 -9.74 -1.54 -8.56
CA PRO A 576 -9.91 -0.31 -9.34
C PRO A 576 -8.81 0.73 -9.11
N ASP A 577 -8.31 0.87 -7.88
CA ASP A 577 -7.30 1.87 -7.54
C ASP A 577 -5.95 1.56 -8.20
N ILE A 578 -5.63 0.26 -8.33
CA ILE A 578 -4.42 -0.21 -9.02
C ILE A 578 -4.51 0.04 -10.52
N LEU A 579 -5.69 -0.18 -11.12
CA LEU A 579 -5.91 0.08 -12.55
C LEU A 579 -5.81 1.58 -12.87
N GLU A 580 -6.37 2.44 -12.01
CA GLU A 580 -6.23 3.89 -12.13
C GLU A 580 -4.77 4.32 -12.00
N TYR A 581 -4.03 3.76 -11.04
CA TYR A 581 -2.60 4.02 -10.89
C TYR A 581 -1.80 3.61 -12.13
N ILE A 582 -2.00 2.40 -12.66
CA ILE A 582 -1.32 1.93 -13.88
C ILE A 582 -1.61 2.87 -15.06
N SER A 583 -2.89 3.22 -15.22
CA SER A 583 -3.32 4.14 -16.27
C SER A 583 -2.67 5.51 -16.14
N ASP A 584 -2.66 6.09 -14.94
CA ASP A 584 -2.09 7.40 -14.67
C ASP A 584 -0.57 7.40 -14.88
N PHE A 585 0.11 6.39 -14.32
CA PHE A 585 1.55 6.20 -14.45
C PHE A 585 1.99 6.07 -15.91
N ALA A 586 1.30 5.22 -16.69
CA ALA A 586 1.61 5.04 -18.10
C ALA A 586 1.36 6.34 -18.91
N SER A 587 0.35 7.12 -18.56
CA SER A 587 0.00 8.35 -19.30
C SER A 587 0.88 9.56 -18.95
N ARG A 588 1.30 9.72 -17.69
CA ARG A 588 2.02 10.90 -17.20
C ARG A 588 3.52 10.72 -17.05
N HIS A 589 3.98 9.49 -16.80
CA HIS A 589 5.38 9.18 -16.52
C HIS A 589 5.99 8.37 -17.65
N THR A 590 6.02 7.04 -17.48
CA THR A 590 6.63 6.12 -18.43
C THR A 590 5.70 4.93 -18.67
N ALA A 591 5.40 4.67 -19.93
CA ALA A 591 4.65 3.49 -20.33
C ALA A 591 5.61 2.35 -20.72
N SER A 592 6.41 1.89 -19.76
CA SER A 592 7.34 0.76 -19.94
C SER A 592 6.73 -0.55 -19.45
N ILE A 593 7.12 -1.66 -20.10
CA ILE A 593 6.73 -3.02 -19.69
C ILE A 593 7.34 -3.35 -18.32
N ASP A 594 8.60 -2.95 -18.08
CA ASP A 594 9.28 -3.18 -16.80
C ASP A 594 8.62 -2.42 -15.65
N GLY A 595 8.17 -1.19 -15.91
CA GLY A 595 7.38 -0.39 -14.97
C GLY A 595 6.07 -1.10 -14.62
N LEU A 596 5.33 -1.57 -15.64
CA LEU A 596 4.12 -2.36 -15.43
C LEU A 596 4.38 -3.64 -14.62
N SER A 597 5.44 -4.39 -14.96
CA SER A 597 5.82 -5.62 -14.26
C SER A 597 6.11 -5.33 -12.78
N THR A 598 6.85 -4.26 -12.50
CA THR A 598 7.17 -3.84 -11.13
C THR A 598 5.92 -3.44 -10.35
N ILE A 599 5.02 -2.67 -10.98
CA ILE A 599 3.74 -2.28 -10.37
C ILE A 599 2.93 -3.52 -10.00
N LEU A 600 2.75 -4.44 -10.94
CA LEU A 600 1.96 -5.65 -10.71
C LEU A 600 2.62 -6.57 -9.68
N GLN A 601 3.95 -6.72 -9.70
CA GLN A 601 4.66 -7.54 -8.74
C GLN A 601 4.48 -7.01 -7.31
N LEU A 602 4.62 -5.69 -7.12
CA LEU A 602 4.41 -5.06 -5.82
C LEU A 602 2.96 -5.17 -5.33
N ALA A 603 1.98 -5.07 -6.23
CA ALA A 603 0.58 -5.34 -5.90
C ALA A 603 0.38 -6.78 -5.39
N HIS A 604 0.96 -7.76 -6.08
CA HIS A 604 0.88 -9.16 -5.65
C HIS A 604 1.58 -9.38 -4.30
N ILE A 605 2.81 -8.88 -4.12
CA ILE A 605 3.53 -9.01 -2.85
C ILE A 605 2.71 -8.44 -1.68
N LYS A 606 2.11 -7.25 -1.86
CA LYS A 606 1.24 -6.65 -0.84
C LYS A 606 -0.02 -7.49 -0.56
N HIS A 607 -0.62 -8.07 -1.59
CA HIS A 607 -1.78 -8.95 -1.42
C HIS A 607 -1.45 -10.16 -0.54
N PHE A 608 -0.34 -10.84 -0.83
CA PHE A 608 0.08 -12.06 -0.13
C PHE A 608 0.66 -11.83 1.27
N THR A 609 0.59 -10.60 1.82
CA THR A 609 0.87 -10.39 3.25
C THR A 609 -0.27 -10.85 4.16
N GLU A 610 -1.49 -10.94 3.63
CA GLU A 610 -2.67 -11.36 4.39
C GLU A 610 -2.70 -12.89 4.59
N PRO A 611 -2.86 -13.42 5.82
CA PRO A 611 -2.77 -14.86 6.12
C PRO A 611 -3.66 -15.78 5.26
N LEU A 612 -4.89 -15.36 4.97
CA LEU A 612 -5.87 -16.16 4.21
C LEU A 612 -5.52 -16.34 2.73
N THR A 613 -4.56 -15.57 2.20
CA THR A 613 -4.10 -15.72 0.80
C THR A 613 -3.36 -17.02 0.54
N ALA A 614 -3.06 -17.81 1.58
CA ALA A 614 -2.65 -19.21 1.42
C ALA A 614 -3.69 -20.03 0.63
N PHE A 615 -4.98 -19.69 0.75
CA PHE A 615 -6.10 -20.37 0.09
C PHE A 615 -6.36 -19.92 -1.35
N VAL A 616 -5.45 -19.16 -1.98
CA VAL A 616 -5.63 -18.76 -3.39
C VAL A 616 -5.70 -19.99 -4.31
N HIS A 617 -4.89 -21.03 -4.04
CA HIS A 617 -4.72 -22.17 -4.94
C HIS A 617 -5.21 -23.51 -4.41
N SER A 618 -4.98 -23.81 -3.13
CA SER A 618 -5.34 -25.09 -2.52
C SER A 618 -6.03 -24.85 -1.18
N SER A 619 -6.97 -25.74 -0.85
CA SER A 619 -7.62 -25.81 0.47
C SER A 619 -7.01 -26.92 1.34
N ASP A 620 -6.17 -27.79 0.76
CA ASP A 620 -5.49 -28.87 1.47
C ASP A 620 -4.32 -28.31 2.30
N ILE A 621 -4.62 -27.90 3.53
CA ILE A 621 -3.63 -27.54 4.54
C ILE A 621 -3.69 -28.60 5.65
N GLU A 622 -2.56 -29.24 5.96
CA GLU A 622 -2.51 -30.32 6.96
C GLU A 622 -2.96 -29.84 8.35
N LEU A 623 -3.92 -30.57 8.92
CA LEU A 623 -4.58 -30.27 10.19
C LEU A 623 -3.78 -30.82 11.37
N ASN A 624 -3.27 -29.91 12.21
CA ASN A 624 -2.67 -30.22 13.52
C ASN A 624 -3.37 -29.40 14.62
N ASP A 625 -3.30 -29.84 15.88
CA ASP A 625 -3.85 -29.14 17.07
C ASP A 625 -3.43 -27.65 17.20
N THR A 626 -2.37 -27.23 16.50
CA THR A 626 -1.84 -25.86 16.46
C THR A 626 -2.54 -24.93 15.48
N THR A 627 -3.43 -25.46 14.62
CA THR A 627 -4.12 -24.70 13.55
C THR A 627 -5.48 -24.12 13.96
N HIS A 628 -6.04 -24.56 15.09
CA HIS A 628 -7.40 -24.19 15.54
C HIS A 628 -7.66 -22.67 15.58
N SER A 629 -6.70 -21.84 16.01
CA SER A 629 -6.88 -20.38 16.07
C SER A 629 -6.99 -19.71 14.70
N PHE A 630 -6.40 -20.31 13.67
CA PHE A 630 -6.53 -19.83 12.29
C PHE A 630 -7.89 -20.21 11.71
N TYR A 631 -8.37 -21.42 12.01
CA TYR A 631 -9.72 -21.85 11.64
C TYR A 631 -10.82 -21.05 12.37
N ASP A 632 -10.62 -20.66 13.64
CA ASP A 632 -11.54 -19.75 14.33
C ASP A 632 -11.68 -18.40 13.59
N ALA A 633 -10.57 -17.84 13.11
CA ALA A 633 -10.57 -16.58 12.35
C ALA A 633 -11.25 -16.74 10.97
N LEU A 634 -10.98 -17.86 10.29
CA LEU A 634 -11.63 -18.24 9.02
C LEU A 634 -13.14 -18.42 9.21
N GLN A 635 -13.55 -19.17 10.23
CA GLN A 635 -14.94 -19.41 10.62
C GLN A 635 -15.65 -18.10 10.92
N MET A 636 -15.04 -17.18 11.66
CA MET A 636 -15.63 -15.86 11.93
C MET A 636 -15.84 -15.02 10.66
N ARG A 637 -14.93 -15.08 9.68
CA ARG A 637 -15.10 -14.40 8.38
C ARG A 637 -16.19 -15.06 7.52
N LEU A 638 -16.22 -16.39 7.47
CA LEU A 638 -17.26 -17.14 6.76
C LEU A 638 -18.65 -16.90 7.37
N LEU A 639 -18.77 -16.92 8.70
CA LEU A 639 -20.00 -16.60 9.42
C LEU A 639 -20.45 -15.17 9.18
N HIS A 640 -19.53 -14.20 9.15
CA HIS A 640 -19.86 -12.81 8.84
C HIS A 640 -20.44 -12.66 7.42
N SER A 641 -20.02 -13.51 6.47
CA SER A 641 -20.54 -13.50 5.10
C SER A 641 -21.79 -14.38 4.90
N ALA A 642 -21.98 -15.43 5.69
CA ALA A 642 -23.15 -16.30 5.64
C ALA A 642 -24.44 -15.58 6.10
N VAL A 643 -24.32 -14.45 6.82
CA VAL A 643 -25.44 -13.57 7.18
C VAL A 643 -26.18 -13.02 5.95
N ASP A 644 -25.52 -12.93 4.79
CA ASP A 644 -26.11 -12.43 3.55
C ASP A 644 -26.58 -13.55 2.58
N ASN A 645 -26.14 -14.81 2.77
CA ASN A 645 -26.46 -15.95 1.90
C ASN A 645 -26.89 -17.18 2.72
N GLN A 646 -28.20 -17.42 2.83
CA GLN A 646 -28.79 -18.56 3.57
C GLN A 646 -28.46 -19.94 2.96
N ASP A 647 -28.03 -19.97 1.69
CA ASP A 647 -27.78 -21.21 0.94
C ASP A 647 -26.46 -21.93 1.30
N LEU A 648 -25.53 -21.28 2.04
CA LEU A 648 -24.25 -21.87 2.44
C LEU A 648 -24.37 -22.84 3.64
N LEU A 649 -25.53 -22.90 4.31
CA LEU A 649 -25.77 -23.73 5.50
C LEU A 649 -26.46 -25.07 5.18
N SER A 650 -26.61 -25.42 3.90
CA SER A 650 -27.40 -26.59 3.46
C SER A 650 -26.58 -27.86 3.15
N SER A 651 -25.33 -27.98 3.62
CA SER A 651 -24.52 -29.19 3.43
C SER A 651 -24.72 -30.20 4.58
N ASP A 652 -24.63 -31.50 4.26
CA ASP A 652 -24.72 -32.63 5.21
C ASP A 652 -23.55 -32.70 6.23
N HIS A 653 -22.59 -31.75 6.16
CA HIS A 653 -21.40 -31.69 7.01
C HIS A 653 -21.54 -30.58 8.05
N ASP A 654 -21.08 -30.82 9.28
CA ASP A 654 -21.09 -29.81 10.34
C ASP A 654 -20.19 -28.62 9.92
N PRO A 655 -20.74 -27.39 9.71
CA PRO A 655 -19.98 -26.23 9.25
C PRO A 655 -18.92 -25.75 10.25
N PHE A 656 -18.84 -26.39 11.42
CA PHE A 656 -17.89 -26.11 12.49
C PHE A 656 -16.76 -27.15 12.60
N ASP A 657 -16.74 -28.16 11.74
CA ASP A 657 -15.61 -29.09 11.61
C ASP A 657 -14.58 -28.57 10.58
N ALA A 658 -13.32 -28.98 10.72
CA ALA A 658 -12.21 -28.51 9.88
C ALA A 658 -12.44 -28.81 8.39
N ASP A 659 -12.91 -30.02 8.07
CA ASP A 659 -13.24 -30.43 6.70
C ASP A 659 -14.44 -29.63 6.14
N GLY A 660 -15.42 -29.31 6.98
CA GLY A 660 -16.57 -28.47 6.63
C GLY A 660 -16.18 -27.02 6.29
N LEU A 661 -15.22 -26.45 7.04
CA LEU A 661 -14.67 -25.13 6.77
C LEU A 661 -13.88 -25.09 5.45
N LEU A 662 -13.07 -26.12 5.15
CA LEU A 662 -12.33 -26.22 3.89
C LEU A 662 -13.28 -26.35 2.69
N HIS A 663 -14.33 -27.16 2.80
CA HIS A 663 -15.39 -27.23 1.79
C HIS A 663 -16.09 -25.87 1.57
N SER A 664 -16.29 -25.09 2.64
CA SER A 664 -16.86 -23.75 2.55
C SER A 664 -15.93 -22.76 1.83
N VAL A 665 -14.61 -22.88 2.02
CA VAL A 665 -13.60 -22.11 1.27
C VAL A 665 -13.64 -22.47 -0.21
N ASP A 666 -13.72 -23.75 -0.55
CA ASP A 666 -13.82 -24.19 -1.95
C ASP A 666 -15.13 -23.74 -2.61
N ALA A 667 -16.25 -23.78 -1.88
CA ALA A 667 -17.53 -23.26 -2.35
C ALA A 667 -17.45 -21.74 -2.61
N ALA A 668 -16.84 -20.97 -1.69
CA ALA A 668 -16.61 -19.55 -1.84
C ALA A 668 -15.70 -19.24 -3.05
N ARG A 669 -14.63 -20.02 -3.25
CA ARG A 669 -13.73 -19.92 -4.41
C ARG A 669 -14.51 -20.12 -5.71
N ALA A 670 -15.31 -21.18 -5.81
CA ALA A 670 -16.09 -21.49 -7.01
C ALA A 670 -17.16 -20.43 -7.30
N GLU A 671 -17.81 -19.88 -6.28
CA GLU A 671 -18.76 -18.78 -6.44
C GLU A 671 -18.08 -17.52 -6.96
N PHE A 672 -16.93 -17.14 -6.38
CA PHE A 672 -16.16 -15.99 -6.81
C PHE A 672 -15.67 -16.14 -8.26
N GLN A 673 -15.13 -17.30 -8.63
CA GLN A 673 -14.68 -17.59 -10.00
C GLN A 673 -15.82 -17.47 -11.01
N ARG A 674 -17.01 -17.99 -10.67
CA ARG A 674 -18.21 -17.85 -11.52
C ARG A 674 -18.58 -16.37 -11.72
N LYS A 675 -18.62 -15.57 -10.64
CA LYS A 675 -18.88 -14.13 -10.72
C LYS A 675 -17.84 -13.43 -11.61
N LEU A 676 -16.56 -13.75 -11.42
CA LEU A 676 -15.46 -13.19 -12.19
C LEU A 676 -15.54 -13.55 -13.68
N GLN A 677 -15.85 -14.80 -14.04
CA GLN A 677 -16.01 -15.23 -15.43
C GLN A 677 -17.15 -14.46 -16.13
N ARG A 678 -18.30 -14.34 -15.47
CA ARG A 678 -19.45 -13.57 -15.97
C ARG A 678 -19.12 -12.10 -16.18
N PHE A 679 -18.44 -11.50 -15.21
CA PHE A 679 -17.97 -10.11 -15.28
C PHE A 679 -17.08 -9.89 -16.51
N ARG A 680 -16.14 -10.81 -16.76
CA ARG A 680 -15.17 -10.73 -17.86
C ARG A 680 -15.83 -10.92 -19.22
N ALA A 681 -16.80 -11.83 -19.33
CA ALA A 681 -17.62 -11.96 -20.54
C ALA A 681 -18.37 -10.66 -20.84
N GLY A 682 -19.02 -10.06 -19.85
CA GLY A 682 -19.66 -8.75 -19.97
C GLY A 682 -18.68 -7.65 -20.41
N PHE A 683 -17.49 -7.62 -19.83
CA PHE A 683 -16.45 -6.65 -20.17
C PHE A 683 -15.96 -6.79 -21.62
N CYS A 684 -15.73 -8.02 -22.08
CA CYS A 684 -15.36 -8.30 -23.48
C CYS A 684 -16.45 -7.83 -24.45
N VAL A 685 -17.73 -8.13 -24.18
CA VAL A 685 -18.86 -7.67 -25.00
C VAL A 685 -18.92 -6.14 -25.06
N ALA A 686 -18.80 -5.46 -23.90
CA ALA A 686 -18.77 -4.00 -23.83
C ALA A 686 -17.61 -3.41 -24.66
N ARG A 687 -16.43 -4.04 -24.60
CA ARG A 687 -15.25 -3.62 -25.37
C ARG A 687 -15.46 -3.80 -26.87
N THR A 688 -16.08 -4.90 -27.31
CA THR A 688 -16.40 -5.11 -28.74
C THR A 688 -17.32 -4.03 -29.27
N VAL A 689 -18.34 -3.62 -28.49
CA VAL A 689 -19.24 -2.52 -28.84
C VAL A 689 -18.47 -1.19 -28.95
N GLN A 690 -17.60 -0.88 -27.98
CA GLN A 690 -16.76 0.32 -28.01
C GLN A 690 -15.82 0.35 -29.23
N GLN A 691 -15.20 -0.78 -29.58
CA GLN A 691 -14.31 -0.88 -30.74
C GLN A 691 -15.04 -0.60 -32.05
N VAL A 692 -16.20 -1.21 -32.28
CA VAL A 692 -17.01 -0.97 -33.50
C VAL A 692 -17.48 0.49 -33.58
N ALA A 693 -17.82 1.10 -32.43
CA ALA A 693 -18.23 2.50 -32.38
C ALA A 693 -17.09 3.48 -32.73
N LEU A 694 -15.84 3.15 -32.38
CA LEU A 694 -14.66 3.99 -32.62
C LEU A 694 -14.19 4.00 -34.09
N GLU A 695 -14.46 2.93 -34.85
CA GLU A 695 -13.94 2.73 -36.21
C GLU A 695 -14.37 3.81 -37.24
N LYS A 696 -15.36 4.69 -36.95
CA LYS A 696 -15.79 5.77 -37.88
C LYS A 696 -15.95 7.20 -37.32
N GLN A 697 -15.14 7.61 -36.32
CA GLN A 697 -14.94 9.02 -35.90
C GLN A 697 -16.18 9.90 -35.59
N LYS A 698 -17.39 9.35 -35.42
CA LYS A 698 -18.63 10.14 -35.15
C LYS A 698 -19.00 10.26 -33.66
N PHE A 699 -18.17 9.75 -32.75
CA PHE A 699 -18.48 9.69 -31.32
C PHE A 699 -17.44 10.43 -30.48
N ASN A 700 -17.90 11.02 -29.36
CA ASN A 700 -17.08 11.80 -28.44
C ASN A 700 -15.87 10.98 -27.97
N ARG A 701 -14.69 11.33 -28.51
CA ARG A 701 -13.40 10.71 -28.17
C ARG A 701 -13.05 10.79 -26.67
N THR A 702 -13.67 11.70 -25.93
CA THR A 702 -13.29 12.06 -24.55
C THR A 702 -13.75 11.10 -23.46
N ARG A 703 -14.78 10.25 -23.67
CA ARG A 703 -15.23 9.27 -22.65
C ARG A 703 -14.86 7.82 -22.94
N SER A 704 -14.41 7.51 -24.15
CA SER A 704 -14.45 6.15 -24.71
C SER A 704 -13.09 5.48 -24.90
N GLN A 705 -11.96 6.10 -24.56
CA GLN A 705 -10.66 5.58 -25.00
C GLN A 705 -9.95 4.65 -24.01
N ASN A 706 -10.06 4.88 -22.71
CA ASN A 706 -9.25 4.13 -21.76
C ASN A 706 -10.03 2.94 -21.17
N SER A 707 -9.77 1.74 -21.67
CA SER A 707 -10.44 0.53 -21.18
C SER A 707 -10.11 0.23 -19.72
N LEU A 708 -8.97 0.69 -19.20
CA LEU A 708 -8.61 0.54 -17.78
C LEU A 708 -9.45 1.47 -16.90
N THR A 709 -9.71 2.71 -17.34
CA THR A 709 -10.61 3.61 -16.63
C THR A 709 -12.04 3.08 -16.63
N PHE A 710 -12.51 2.56 -17.77
CA PHE A 710 -13.81 1.90 -17.84
C PHE A 710 -13.87 0.69 -16.91
N ALA A 711 -12.85 -0.19 -16.94
CA ALA A 711 -12.75 -1.32 -16.01
C ALA A 711 -12.81 -0.89 -14.53
N SER A 712 -12.09 0.18 -14.16
CA SER A 712 -12.16 0.76 -12.81
C SER A 712 -13.59 1.21 -12.45
N THR A 713 -14.27 1.92 -13.35
CA THR A 713 -15.66 2.38 -13.10
C THR A 713 -16.65 1.23 -12.94
N VAL A 714 -16.46 0.15 -13.68
CA VAL A 714 -17.28 -1.07 -13.58
C VAL A 714 -17.02 -1.76 -12.25
N LEU A 715 -15.75 -1.99 -11.88
CA LEU A 715 -15.38 -2.60 -10.60
C LEU A 715 -15.85 -1.79 -9.38
N ARG A 716 -15.93 -0.46 -9.49
CA ARG A 716 -16.51 0.42 -8.44
C ARG A 716 -18.04 0.40 -8.38
N GLY A 717 -18.72 -0.32 -9.27
CA GLY A 717 -20.18 -0.35 -9.37
C GLY A 717 -20.80 0.96 -9.88
N ARG A 718 -20.05 1.78 -10.63
CA ARG A 718 -20.50 3.10 -11.13
C ARG A 718 -20.77 3.16 -12.63
N ALA A 719 -20.73 2.02 -13.31
CA ALA A 719 -20.82 1.94 -14.77
C ALA A 719 -22.23 1.99 -15.36
N SER A 720 -23.31 2.09 -14.56
CA SER A 720 -24.69 2.06 -15.10
C SER A 720 -24.92 3.16 -16.17
N ARG A 721 -24.40 4.37 -15.95
CA ARG A 721 -24.48 5.45 -16.97
C ARG A 721 -23.74 5.10 -18.26
N ASP A 722 -22.60 4.43 -18.15
CA ASP A 722 -21.77 4.04 -19.29
C ASP A 722 -22.40 2.86 -20.04
N VAL A 723 -22.99 1.90 -19.34
CA VAL A 723 -23.77 0.79 -19.93
C VAL A 723 -24.97 1.30 -20.72
N HIS A 724 -25.76 2.20 -20.12
CA HIS A 724 -26.88 2.85 -20.83
C HIS A 724 -26.40 3.63 -22.06
N TYR A 725 -25.24 4.28 -21.95
CA TYR A 725 -24.62 4.94 -23.09
C TYR A 725 -24.23 3.96 -24.20
N LEU A 726 -23.66 2.79 -23.87
CA LEU A 726 -23.36 1.75 -24.87
C LEU A 726 -24.63 1.25 -25.57
N GLY A 727 -25.72 1.06 -24.84
CA GLY A 727 -27.03 0.74 -25.44
C GLY A 727 -27.48 1.81 -26.45
N LEU A 728 -27.36 3.10 -26.10
CA LEU A 728 -27.66 4.21 -27.00
C LEU A 728 -26.73 4.27 -28.22
N VAL A 729 -25.47 3.86 -28.07
CA VAL A 729 -24.50 3.79 -29.17
C VAL A 729 -24.93 2.73 -30.18
N VAL A 730 -25.31 1.53 -29.71
CA VAL A 730 -25.82 0.45 -30.58
C VAL A 730 -27.03 0.91 -31.39
N LYS A 731 -27.97 1.61 -30.75
CA LYS A 731 -29.16 2.19 -31.40
C LYS A 731 -28.85 3.22 -32.49
N LYS A 732 -27.63 3.76 -32.52
CA LYS A 732 -27.17 4.78 -33.48
C LYS A 732 -26.22 4.23 -34.56
N LEU A 733 -25.90 2.94 -34.54
CA LEU A 733 -25.03 2.32 -35.54
C LEU A 733 -25.74 2.24 -36.90
N SER A 734 -24.97 2.38 -38.00
CA SER A 734 -25.49 2.09 -39.34
C SER A 734 -25.71 0.59 -39.53
N GLY A 735 -26.52 0.19 -40.52
CA GLY A 735 -26.78 -1.23 -40.79
C GLY A 735 -25.51 -2.06 -41.01
N GLY A 736 -24.53 -1.53 -41.74
CA GLY A 736 -23.24 -2.19 -41.93
C GLY A 736 -22.45 -2.37 -40.63
N GLN A 737 -22.45 -1.34 -39.77
CA GLN A 737 -21.77 -1.40 -38.46
C GLN A 737 -22.45 -2.37 -37.50
N LEU A 738 -23.78 -2.38 -37.49
CA LEU A 738 -24.56 -3.31 -36.67
C LEU A 738 -24.28 -4.76 -37.07
N ARG A 739 -24.12 -5.03 -38.37
CA ARG A 739 -23.70 -6.34 -38.87
C ARG A 739 -22.29 -6.71 -38.42
N THR A 740 -21.30 -5.81 -38.58
CA THR A 740 -19.93 -6.05 -38.07
C THR A 740 -19.93 -6.34 -36.57
N LEU A 741 -20.75 -5.62 -35.79
CA LEU A 741 -20.91 -5.88 -34.36
C LEU A 741 -21.49 -7.28 -34.09
N LEU A 742 -22.57 -7.65 -34.78
CA LEU A 742 -23.20 -8.97 -34.63
C LEU A 742 -22.25 -10.11 -35.02
N GLU A 743 -21.49 -9.97 -36.11
CA GLU A 743 -20.48 -10.95 -36.54
C GLU A 743 -19.36 -11.11 -35.49
N ARG A 744 -18.88 -10.01 -34.91
CA ARG A 744 -17.87 -10.06 -33.84
C ARG A 744 -18.41 -10.69 -32.56
N LEU A 745 -19.64 -10.37 -32.17
CA LEU A 745 -20.29 -10.96 -30.99
C LEU A 745 -20.57 -12.45 -31.22
N TYR A 746 -21.04 -12.84 -32.41
CA TYR A 746 -21.25 -14.23 -32.78
C TYR A 746 -19.95 -15.03 -32.65
N HIS A 747 -18.86 -14.57 -33.27
CA HIS A 747 -17.56 -15.23 -33.16
C HIS A 747 -16.99 -15.24 -31.74
N PHE A 748 -17.29 -14.23 -30.92
CA PHE A 748 -16.89 -14.20 -29.51
C PHE A 748 -17.58 -15.34 -28.73
N PHE A 749 -18.91 -15.45 -28.83
CA PHE A 749 -19.66 -16.50 -28.12
C PHE A 749 -19.40 -17.91 -28.67
N GLU A 750 -19.03 -18.04 -29.95
CA GLU A 750 -18.65 -19.33 -30.56
C GLU A 750 -17.26 -19.82 -30.11
N LYS A 751 -16.35 -18.89 -29.78
CA LYS A 751 -14.97 -19.20 -29.35
C LYS A 751 -14.81 -19.43 -27.83
N LEU A 752 -15.89 -19.49 -27.07
CA LEU A 752 -15.80 -19.80 -25.64
C LEU A 752 -15.40 -21.28 -25.47
N GLU A 753 -14.24 -21.54 -24.85
CA GLU A 753 -13.66 -22.89 -24.73
C GLU A 753 -14.03 -23.60 -23.41
N THR A 754 -14.32 -22.86 -22.34
CA THR A 754 -14.58 -23.42 -20.99
C THR A 754 -16.03 -23.86 -20.84
N SER A 755 -16.28 -25.09 -20.37
CA SER A 755 -17.62 -25.67 -20.16
C SER A 755 -18.57 -24.74 -19.39
N ASP A 756 -18.08 -24.17 -18.29
CA ASP A 756 -18.90 -23.38 -17.36
C ASP A 756 -19.26 -22.00 -17.94
N CYS A 757 -18.35 -21.43 -18.74
CA CYS A 757 -18.61 -20.20 -19.49
C CYS A 757 -19.61 -20.43 -20.62
N ILE A 758 -19.57 -21.60 -21.27
CA ILE A 758 -20.50 -21.94 -22.37
C ILE A 758 -21.94 -22.04 -21.83
N GLU A 759 -22.14 -22.77 -20.72
CA GLU A 759 -23.45 -22.90 -20.10
C GLU A 759 -24.00 -21.55 -19.61
N GLY A 760 -23.14 -20.73 -18.98
CA GLY A 760 -23.52 -19.41 -18.46
C GLY A 760 -23.86 -18.35 -19.53
N GLU A 761 -23.47 -18.57 -20.78
CA GLU A 761 -23.64 -17.62 -21.90
C GLU A 761 -24.48 -18.17 -23.07
N GLU A 762 -25.11 -19.34 -22.89
CA GLU A 762 -25.89 -19.99 -23.96
C GLU A 762 -27.11 -19.16 -24.41
N ASP A 763 -27.83 -18.54 -23.46
CA ASP A 763 -28.96 -17.67 -23.76
C ASP A 763 -28.54 -16.45 -24.60
N ALA A 764 -27.37 -15.87 -24.28
CA ALA A 764 -26.79 -14.77 -25.05
C ALA A 764 -26.43 -15.21 -26.47
N ARG A 765 -25.82 -16.40 -26.62
CA ARG A 765 -25.50 -17.00 -27.92
C ARG A 765 -26.74 -17.21 -28.79
N LEU A 766 -27.81 -17.78 -28.22
CA LEU A 766 -29.08 -18.00 -28.92
C LEU A 766 -29.73 -16.68 -29.34
N LYS A 767 -29.67 -15.65 -28.47
CA LYS A 767 -30.21 -14.32 -28.78
C LYS A 767 -29.48 -13.66 -29.95
N ILE A 768 -28.14 -13.69 -29.97
CA ILE A 768 -27.33 -13.12 -31.06
C ILE A 768 -27.57 -13.88 -32.36
N HIS A 769 -27.63 -15.21 -32.33
CA HIS A 769 -27.94 -16.02 -33.51
C HIS A 769 -29.34 -15.70 -34.07
N GLY A 770 -30.34 -15.54 -33.19
CA GLY A 770 -31.70 -15.16 -33.58
C GLY A 770 -31.77 -13.79 -34.25
N ILE A 771 -31.03 -12.79 -33.74
CA ILE A 771 -30.96 -11.44 -34.34
C ILE A 771 -30.22 -11.48 -35.69
N MET A 772 -29.13 -12.24 -35.78
CA MET A 772 -28.35 -12.40 -37.01
C MET A 772 -29.16 -13.05 -38.14
N ALA A 773 -30.01 -14.03 -37.82
CA ALA A 773 -30.90 -14.69 -38.78
C ALA A 773 -31.99 -13.76 -39.35
N GLN A 774 -32.38 -12.72 -38.61
CA GLN A 774 -33.39 -11.73 -39.02
C GLN A 774 -32.79 -10.58 -39.85
N PHE A 775 -31.47 -10.54 -40.03
CA PHE A 775 -30.78 -9.47 -40.72
C PHE A 775 -30.93 -9.58 -42.25
N PRO A 776 -31.37 -8.53 -42.97
CA PRO A 776 -31.55 -8.59 -44.43
C PRO A 776 -30.24 -8.88 -45.20
N GLN A 777 -30.30 -9.79 -46.19
CA GLN A 777 -29.12 -10.20 -46.96
C GLN A 777 -28.67 -9.14 -48.01
N ASP A 778 -29.56 -8.23 -48.43
CA ASP A 778 -29.35 -7.31 -49.57
C ASP A 778 -28.57 -6.01 -49.27
N THR A 779 -28.16 -5.76 -48.03
CA THR A 779 -27.51 -4.49 -47.61
C THR A 779 -26.01 -4.35 -47.97
N LEU A 780 -25.45 -5.24 -48.79
CA LEU A 780 -24.00 -5.35 -49.04
C LEU A 780 -23.39 -4.26 -49.94
N ASN A 781 -24.18 -3.37 -50.57
CA ASN A 781 -23.72 -2.51 -51.66
C ASN A 781 -24.01 -1.00 -51.53
N ILE A 782 -24.25 -0.47 -50.32
CA ILE A 782 -24.46 0.99 -50.17
C ILE A 782 -23.18 1.65 -49.68
N ASN A 783 -22.47 2.32 -50.59
CA ASN A 783 -21.34 3.19 -50.27
C ASN A 783 -21.74 4.21 -49.19
N ASP A 784 -20.99 4.21 -48.08
CA ASP A 784 -21.17 5.01 -46.86
C ASP A 784 -21.00 6.55 -47.04
N SER A 785 -21.03 7.07 -48.26
CA SER A 785 -20.60 8.44 -48.59
C SER A 785 -21.71 9.50 -48.64
N GLN A 786 -22.98 9.15 -48.44
CA GLN A 786 -24.09 10.13 -48.42
C GLN A 786 -25.17 9.72 -47.41
N TYR A 787 -25.13 10.27 -46.20
CA TYR A 787 -26.27 10.19 -45.26
C TYR A 787 -26.51 11.54 -44.59
N ASP A 788 -27.66 12.14 -44.91
CA ASP A 788 -28.27 13.24 -44.17
C ASP A 788 -28.66 12.77 -42.75
N MET A 789 -28.63 13.71 -41.81
CA MET A 789 -29.03 13.52 -40.40
C MET A 789 -30.42 14.12 -40.20
N ASP A 790 -31.27 13.47 -39.39
CA ASP A 790 -32.50 14.12 -38.92
C ASP A 790 -32.18 15.22 -37.88
N MET A 791 -33.17 16.07 -37.55
CA MET A 791 -33.04 17.16 -36.56
C MET A 791 -32.71 16.68 -35.12
N GLY A 792 -32.69 15.36 -34.88
CA GLY A 792 -32.30 14.71 -33.62
C GLY A 792 -30.97 13.95 -33.67
N GLY A 793 -30.23 14.03 -34.78
CA GLY A 793 -28.92 13.42 -34.96
C GLY A 793 -28.95 11.90 -35.18
N ARG A 794 -30.06 11.33 -35.69
CA ARG A 794 -30.12 9.92 -36.11
C ARG A 794 -29.61 9.78 -37.55
N PRO A 795 -28.74 8.81 -37.86
CA PRO A 795 -28.48 8.44 -39.25
C PRO A 795 -29.76 7.88 -39.86
N LEU A 796 -30.15 8.39 -41.04
CA LEU A 796 -31.28 7.87 -41.81
C LEU A 796 -30.96 6.46 -42.37
N THR A 797 -30.90 5.43 -41.52
CA THR A 797 -31.19 4.06 -41.94
C THR A 797 -32.68 4.01 -42.29
N LYS A 798 -33.01 4.15 -43.57
CA LYS A 798 -34.41 4.20 -44.04
C LYS A 798 -35.17 2.88 -43.86
N ASP A 799 -34.49 1.78 -43.51
CA ASP A 799 -35.13 0.48 -43.30
C ASP A 799 -35.65 0.34 -41.85
N PRO A 800 -36.98 0.34 -41.64
CA PRO A 800 -37.57 0.20 -40.31
C PRO A 800 -37.21 -1.13 -39.63
N ALA A 801 -36.88 -2.19 -40.37
CA ALA A 801 -36.49 -3.47 -39.80
C ALA A 801 -35.12 -3.38 -39.10
N ILE A 802 -34.15 -2.69 -39.71
CA ILE A 802 -32.80 -2.50 -39.13
C ILE A 802 -32.86 -1.65 -37.86
N VAL A 803 -33.72 -0.62 -37.85
CA VAL A 803 -33.92 0.22 -36.66
C VAL A 803 -34.50 -0.60 -35.50
N GLN A 804 -35.50 -1.46 -35.76
CA GLN A 804 -36.07 -2.34 -34.75
C GLN A 804 -35.04 -3.34 -34.19
N LEU A 805 -34.20 -3.92 -35.05
CA LEU A 805 -33.14 -4.83 -34.62
C LEU A 805 -32.07 -4.11 -33.78
N ALA A 806 -31.71 -2.87 -34.14
CA ALA A 806 -30.79 -2.05 -33.38
C ALA A 806 -31.35 -1.69 -31.99
N ASP A 807 -32.64 -1.35 -31.90
CA ASP A 807 -33.34 -1.08 -30.64
C ASP A 807 -33.38 -2.31 -29.73
N ALA A 808 -33.77 -3.47 -30.30
CA ALA A 808 -33.82 -4.73 -29.57
C ALA A 808 -32.44 -5.18 -29.05
N LEU A 809 -31.39 -5.03 -29.87
CA LEU A 809 -30.02 -5.35 -29.45
C LEU A 809 -29.52 -4.39 -28.37
N GLY A 810 -29.82 -3.08 -28.50
CA GLY A 810 -29.41 -2.07 -27.52
C GLY A 810 -30.05 -2.26 -26.15
N GLU A 811 -31.33 -2.62 -26.08
CA GLU A 811 -32.05 -2.89 -24.81
C GLU A 811 -31.58 -4.19 -24.15
N TRP A 812 -31.38 -5.25 -24.96
CA TRP A 812 -30.80 -6.49 -24.48
C TRP A 812 -29.39 -6.27 -23.94
N LEU A 813 -28.54 -5.50 -24.63
CA LEU A 813 -27.17 -5.22 -24.20
C LEU A 813 -27.12 -4.56 -22.83
N VAL A 814 -27.99 -3.58 -22.56
CA VAL A 814 -28.06 -2.92 -21.25
C VAL A 814 -28.39 -3.93 -20.16
N THR A 815 -29.44 -4.72 -20.37
CA THR A 815 -29.88 -5.76 -19.42
C THR A 815 -28.76 -6.78 -19.16
N TYR A 816 -28.15 -7.29 -20.23
CA TYR A 816 -27.07 -8.26 -20.17
C TYR A 816 -25.85 -7.72 -19.39
N LEU A 817 -25.43 -6.47 -19.65
CA LEU A 817 -24.28 -5.88 -18.96
C LEU A 817 -24.58 -5.57 -17.49
N GLU A 818 -25.78 -5.10 -17.15
CA GLU A 818 -26.17 -4.84 -15.75
C GLU A 818 -26.22 -6.12 -14.91
N GLU A 819 -26.68 -7.23 -15.48
CA GLU A 819 -26.69 -8.54 -14.80
C GLU A 819 -25.28 -9.08 -14.53
N ARG A 820 -24.28 -8.69 -15.34
CA ARG A 820 -22.90 -9.24 -15.25
C ARG A 820 -21.92 -8.29 -14.57
N PHE A 821 -22.18 -6.99 -14.54
CA PHE A 821 -21.40 -6.00 -13.80
C PHE A 821 -21.82 -5.90 -12.34
N VAL A 822 -21.82 -7.07 -11.67
CA VAL A 822 -21.97 -7.19 -10.23
C VAL A 822 -20.64 -6.90 -9.55
N ARG A 823 -20.69 -6.38 -8.33
CA ARG A 823 -19.50 -6.08 -7.54
C ARG A 823 -18.77 -7.36 -7.13
N LEU A 824 -17.46 -7.36 -7.30
CA LEU A 824 -16.61 -8.50 -6.92
C LEU A 824 -16.24 -8.51 -5.44
N ASP A 825 -16.49 -7.43 -4.71
CA ASP A 825 -16.30 -7.33 -3.25
C ASP A 825 -17.54 -7.74 -2.45
N GLU A 826 -18.44 -8.52 -3.07
CA GLU A 826 -19.66 -9.08 -2.47
C GLU A 826 -19.58 -10.61 -2.39
N GLY A 827 -19.57 -11.15 -1.17
CA GLY A 827 -19.56 -12.60 -0.88
C GLY A 827 -18.48 -13.03 0.12
N PRO A 828 -18.42 -14.33 0.46
CA PRO A 828 -17.44 -14.83 1.42
C PRO A 828 -16.02 -14.81 0.83
N LEU A 829 -15.06 -14.35 1.64
CA LEU A 829 -13.62 -14.46 1.35
C LEU A 829 -13.17 -13.85 0.01
N TRP A 830 -13.92 -12.90 -0.55
CA TRP A 830 -13.57 -12.26 -1.82
C TRP A 830 -12.16 -11.64 -1.79
N ASP A 831 -11.72 -11.19 -0.61
CA ASP A 831 -10.42 -10.57 -0.33
C ASP A 831 -9.24 -11.53 -0.49
N VAL A 832 -9.49 -12.84 -0.64
CA VAL A 832 -8.47 -13.84 -1.00
C VAL A 832 -8.12 -13.76 -2.49
N TRP A 833 -9.12 -13.58 -3.36
CA TRP A 833 -8.95 -13.65 -4.83
C TRP A 833 -9.07 -12.29 -5.53
N TYR A 834 -9.42 -11.23 -4.81
CA TYR A 834 -9.60 -9.88 -5.34
C TYR A 834 -8.94 -8.83 -4.45
N MET A 835 -8.16 -7.93 -5.05
CA MET A 835 -7.43 -6.89 -4.32
C MET A 835 -8.33 -5.74 -3.83
N GLY A 836 -9.60 -5.66 -4.27
CA GLY A 836 -10.57 -4.67 -3.78
C GLY A 836 -10.13 -3.22 -3.96
N SER A 837 -10.57 -2.34 -3.06
CA SER A 837 -10.07 -0.95 -2.96
C SER A 837 -8.83 -0.84 -2.08
N THR A 838 -8.01 -1.89 -2.01
CA THR A 838 -6.75 -1.84 -1.27
C THR A 838 -5.86 -0.81 -1.96
N PRO A 839 -5.49 0.29 -1.30
CA PRO A 839 -4.67 1.31 -1.92
C PRO A 839 -3.33 0.69 -2.32
N PHE A 840 -2.86 1.01 -3.53
CA PHE A 840 -1.58 0.54 -4.03
C PHE A 840 -0.45 0.98 -3.07
N PRO A 841 0.69 0.24 -2.95
CA PRO A 841 1.84 0.64 -2.14
C PRO A 841 2.46 2.03 -2.44
N SER A 842 1.89 2.82 -3.35
CA SER A 842 2.22 4.23 -3.54
C SER A 842 1.71 5.14 -2.41
N GLU A 843 0.76 4.67 -1.59
CA GLU A 843 0.03 5.51 -0.64
C GLU A 843 0.06 4.91 0.78
N VAL A 844 0.99 5.40 1.61
CA VAL A 844 0.65 5.59 3.03
C VAL A 844 -0.22 6.85 3.07
N ARG A 845 -1.54 6.65 3.03
CA ARG A 845 -2.52 7.74 3.00
C ARG A 845 -2.53 8.44 4.36
N ILE A 846 -1.73 9.49 4.53
CA ILE A 846 -1.92 10.44 5.62
C ILE A 846 -3.10 11.32 5.20
N ARG A 847 -4.27 11.08 5.77
CA ARG A 847 -5.47 11.89 5.54
C ARG A 847 -5.26 13.25 6.21
N LEU A 848 -4.59 14.19 5.54
CA LEU A 848 -4.63 15.59 5.91
C LEU A 848 -5.99 16.14 5.42
N GLN A 849 -6.99 16.16 6.31
CA GLN A 849 -8.07 17.11 6.12
C GLN A 849 -7.46 18.52 6.27
N TYR A 850 -8.09 19.53 5.66
CA TYR A 850 -7.75 20.96 5.75
C TYR A 850 -6.84 21.51 4.63
N SER A 851 -7.43 21.68 3.43
CA SER A 851 -7.13 22.84 2.58
C SER A 851 -8.44 23.61 2.34
N THR A 852 -8.39 24.92 2.50
CA THR A 852 -9.50 25.87 2.37
C THR A 852 -10.09 25.96 0.96
N ASN A 853 -9.46 25.33 -0.04
CA ASN A 853 -9.88 25.41 -1.45
C ASN A 853 -10.36 24.07 -2.03
N GLY A 854 -10.46 23.00 -1.24
CA GLY A 854 -10.96 21.72 -1.71
C GLY A 854 -10.03 20.94 -2.64
N GLU A 855 -8.77 21.36 -2.81
CA GLU A 855 -7.75 20.56 -3.48
C GLU A 855 -7.06 19.64 -2.46
N LEU A 856 -7.10 18.33 -2.73
CA LEU A 856 -6.34 17.32 -2.00
C LEU A 856 -4.84 17.52 -2.32
N ILE A 857 -4.03 17.79 -1.30
CA ILE A 857 -2.57 17.69 -1.41
C ILE A 857 -2.19 16.35 -0.78
N ASP A 858 -1.89 15.38 -1.65
CA ASP A 858 -1.53 14.01 -1.28
C ASP A 858 -0.01 13.93 -1.12
N VAL A 859 0.49 13.76 0.10
CA VAL A 859 1.94 13.65 0.38
C VAL A 859 2.23 12.27 1.00
N GLY A 860 2.02 11.23 0.20
CA GLY A 860 2.42 9.85 0.51
C GLY A 860 3.76 9.51 -0.15
N ALA A 861 4.60 8.73 0.54
CA ALA A 861 5.83 8.19 -0.04
C ALA A 861 5.47 7.18 -1.17
N GLN A 862 5.60 7.63 -2.41
CA GLN A 862 5.38 6.80 -3.59
C GLN A 862 6.58 5.87 -3.81
N LEU A 863 6.44 4.57 -3.56
CA LEU A 863 7.52 3.58 -3.75
C LEU A 863 8.04 3.50 -5.19
N ILE A 864 7.19 3.79 -6.17
CA ILE A 864 7.52 3.68 -7.60
C ILE A 864 7.89 5.04 -8.21
N ASN A 865 7.32 6.14 -7.70
CA ASN A 865 7.57 7.50 -8.20
C ASN A 865 7.85 8.47 -7.05
N PRO A 866 8.98 8.31 -6.33
CA PRO A 866 9.25 9.09 -5.13
C PRO A 866 9.27 10.60 -5.45
N ALA A 867 8.55 11.39 -4.64
CA ALA A 867 8.48 12.85 -4.76
C ALA A 867 9.23 13.54 -3.60
N PRO A 868 10.56 13.35 -3.43
CA PRO A 868 11.28 13.77 -2.24
C PRO A 868 11.23 15.28 -2.01
N ARG A 869 11.18 16.08 -3.09
CA ARG A 869 11.06 17.55 -2.99
C ARG A 869 9.76 17.98 -2.32
N VAL A 870 8.63 17.38 -2.70
CA VAL A 870 7.31 17.71 -2.12
C VAL A 870 7.29 17.31 -0.64
N THR A 871 7.78 16.12 -0.32
CA THR A 871 7.89 15.64 1.06
C THR A 871 8.76 16.55 1.92
N ILE A 872 9.95 16.95 1.45
CA ILE A 872 10.87 17.81 2.21
C ILE A 872 10.28 19.23 2.37
N VAL A 873 9.72 19.82 1.31
CA VAL A 873 9.10 21.16 1.39
C VAL A 873 7.91 21.16 2.34
N SER A 874 7.03 20.15 2.25
CA SER A 874 5.87 20.02 3.12
C SER A 874 6.30 19.75 4.57
N ALA A 875 7.36 18.97 4.80
CA ALA A 875 7.93 18.75 6.13
C ALA A 875 8.56 20.01 6.74
N LEU A 876 9.16 20.88 5.93
CA LEU A 876 9.72 22.14 6.43
C LEU A 876 8.64 23.21 6.66
N ALA A 877 7.58 23.25 5.84
CA ALA A 877 6.47 24.18 5.96
C ALA A 877 5.48 23.81 7.08
N HIS A 878 5.18 22.51 7.20
CA HIS A 878 4.29 21.94 8.20
C HIS A 878 5.00 20.86 9.01
N PRO A 879 6.06 21.22 9.76
CA PRO A 879 6.85 20.27 10.53
C PRO A 879 6.01 19.54 11.56
N TYR A 880 4.93 20.14 12.03
CA TYR A 880 3.98 19.49 12.93
C TYR A 880 3.01 18.57 12.23
N ASP A 881 2.72 18.70 10.93
CA ASP A 881 1.95 17.66 10.23
C ASP A 881 2.80 16.42 10.03
N PHE A 882 4.12 16.56 9.86
CA PHE A 882 5.04 15.45 9.82
C PHE A 882 5.45 15.00 11.20
N ALA A 883 5.51 15.86 12.21
CA ALA A 883 5.75 15.46 13.59
C ALA A 883 4.47 14.88 14.21
N HIS A 884 3.27 15.27 13.75
CA HIS A 884 1.95 14.71 14.08
C HIS A 884 1.66 13.47 13.27
N ALA A 885 1.91 13.41 11.97
CA ALA A 885 1.82 12.19 11.18
C ALA A 885 2.96 11.24 11.51
N HIS A 886 4.15 11.72 11.91
CA HIS A 886 5.15 10.89 12.58
C HIS A 886 4.63 10.54 13.95
N THR A 887 4.07 11.42 14.80
CA THR A 887 3.45 10.99 16.08
C THR A 887 2.21 10.12 15.88
N GLN A 888 1.57 10.08 14.71
CA GLN A 888 0.32 9.39 14.42
C GLN A 888 0.55 8.10 13.62
N PHE A 889 1.58 8.06 12.78
CA PHE A 889 2.28 6.87 12.31
C PHE A 889 2.95 6.19 13.49
N LEU A 890 3.58 6.94 14.39
CA LEU A 890 3.95 6.54 15.75
C LEU A 890 2.74 6.51 16.71
N ARG A 891 1.46 6.70 16.32
CA ARG A 891 0.27 6.35 17.14
C ARG A 891 -0.44 5.10 16.61
N SER A 892 -0.28 4.79 15.32
CA SER A 892 -0.71 3.56 14.65
C SER A 892 0.39 2.49 14.67
N HIS A 893 1.64 2.93 14.87
CA HIS A 893 2.83 2.13 15.07
C HIS A 893 3.45 2.39 16.46
N SER A 894 3.23 3.48 17.24
CA SER A 894 3.45 3.56 18.74
C SER A 894 2.15 3.79 19.54
N GLN A 895 2.10 3.61 20.86
CA GLN A 895 0.84 3.79 21.64
C GLN A 895 0.36 5.26 21.68
N PRO A 896 -0.93 5.50 22.02
CA PRO A 896 -1.42 6.72 22.60
C PRO A 896 -0.73 7.00 23.93
N HIS A 897 -0.57 8.29 24.22
CA HIS A 897 0.05 8.88 25.40
C HIS A 897 1.57 8.99 25.20
N PHE A 898 2.01 10.07 24.57
CA PHE A 898 2.46 11.25 25.31
C PHE A 898 1.94 12.58 24.74
N THR A 899 1.18 13.31 25.54
CA THR A 899 1.00 14.77 25.41
C THR A 899 0.92 15.36 26.80
N THR A 900 2.04 15.89 27.26
CA THR A 900 2.11 17.11 28.08
C THR A 900 3.14 17.96 27.32
N GLY A 901 2.76 18.77 26.34
CA GLY A 901 1.92 19.94 26.51
C GLY A 901 1.46 20.61 25.21
N LEU A 902 0.95 19.86 24.23
CA LEU A 902 0.37 20.43 22.99
C LEU A 902 -1.14 20.21 22.83
N SER A 903 -1.84 19.55 23.77
CA SER A 903 -3.28 19.26 23.65
C SER A 903 -4.23 20.44 23.95
N ARG A 904 -3.75 21.68 23.82
CA ARG A 904 -4.59 22.89 23.95
C ARG A 904 -4.98 23.51 22.60
N LEU A 905 -4.55 22.92 21.48
CA LEU A 905 -4.81 23.43 20.13
C LEU A 905 -5.88 22.64 19.34
N ASP A 906 -6.35 21.49 19.82
CA ASP A 906 -7.32 20.63 19.12
C ASP A 906 -8.76 21.17 19.03
N LYS A 907 -9.00 22.44 19.38
CA LYS A 907 -10.26 23.17 19.10
C LYS A 907 -10.08 24.51 18.38
N GLU A 908 -8.86 24.88 18.01
CA GLU A 908 -8.54 26.15 17.33
C GLU A 908 -7.81 25.94 16.00
N ASN A 909 -8.13 24.88 15.25
CA ASN A 909 -7.51 24.61 13.93
C ASN A 909 -8.09 25.50 12.81
N SER A 910 -7.90 26.80 12.99
CA SER A 910 -7.73 27.83 11.95
C SER A 910 -6.65 28.85 12.38
N ARG A 911 -5.77 28.51 13.33
CA ARG A 911 -4.69 29.40 13.77
C ARG A 911 -3.40 29.06 13.02
N LYS A 912 -2.94 29.97 12.15
CA LYS A 912 -1.61 29.94 11.53
C LYS A 912 -0.57 29.88 12.67
N LEU A 913 0.15 28.76 12.80
CA LEU A 913 1.17 28.59 13.85
C LEU A 913 2.17 29.74 13.76
N ALA A 914 2.47 30.31 14.93
CA ALA A 914 3.36 31.45 15.03
C ALA A 914 4.81 30.99 14.82
N LEU A 915 5.66 31.86 14.30
CA LEU A 915 7.04 31.50 13.94
C LEU A 915 7.85 30.97 15.13
N TRP A 916 7.58 31.45 16.35
CA TRP A 916 8.24 30.98 17.59
C TRP A 916 7.88 29.55 18.00
N GLU A 917 6.80 28.99 17.44
CA GLU A 917 6.37 27.63 17.71
C GLU A 917 7.07 26.62 16.79
N LEU A 918 7.76 27.05 15.73
CA LEU A 918 8.38 26.16 14.75
C LEU A 918 9.79 25.70 15.18
N PRO A 919 10.28 24.54 14.71
CA PRO A 919 11.68 24.13 14.85
C PRO A 919 12.64 25.08 14.12
N ASP A 920 13.89 25.18 14.60
CA ASP A 920 14.94 26.10 14.08
C ASP A 920 15.03 26.13 12.54
N THR A 921 15.06 24.96 11.90
CA THR A 921 15.21 24.80 10.45
C THR A 921 13.96 25.22 9.68
N SER A 922 12.78 24.95 10.23
CA SER A 922 11.50 25.43 9.70
C SER A 922 11.31 26.93 9.89
N MET A 923 11.83 27.50 10.98
CA MET A 923 11.84 28.95 11.21
C MET A 923 12.66 29.66 10.13
N LEU A 924 13.87 29.18 9.86
CA LEU A 924 14.70 29.69 8.78
C LEU A 924 14.05 29.47 7.41
N PHE A 925 13.48 28.28 7.17
CA PHE A 925 12.80 27.97 5.91
C PHE A 925 11.61 28.90 5.63
N ARG A 926 10.83 29.27 6.65
CA ARG A 926 9.71 30.21 6.48
C ARG A 926 10.18 31.60 6.08
N ARG A 927 11.27 32.07 6.71
CA ARG A 927 11.93 33.32 6.30
C ARG A 927 12.58 33.22 4.92
N TYR A 928 13.06 32.04 4.54
CA TYR A 928 13.58 31.77 3.20
C TYR A 928 12.50 31.88 2.10
N ILE A 929 11.27 31.44 2.37
CA ILE A 929 10.14 31.59 1.43
C ILE A 929 9.83 33.08 1.19
N GLU A 930 9.83 33.88 2.26
CA GLU A 930 9.60 35.33 2.24
C GLU A 930 10.78 36.11 1.62
N ALA A 931 11.98 35.52 1.63
CA ALA A 931 13.17 36.17 1.12
C ALA A 931 13.25 36.17 -0.42
N GLY A 932 13.88 37.23 -0.94
CA GLY A 932 14.19 37.36 -2.36
C GLY A 932 15.31 36.40 -2.82
N ARG A 933 15.76 36.60 -4.06
CA ARG A 933 16.79 35.75 -4.70
C ARG A 933 18.11 35.66 -3.93
N MET A 934 18.54 36.75 -3.29
CA MET A 934 19.74 36.79 -2.46
C MET A 934 19.34 37.14 -1.03
N ILE A 935 19.86 36.38 -0.08
CA ILE A 935 19.56 36.51 1.34
C ILE A 935 20.83 36.97 2.05
N ASN A 936 20.73 38.10 2.78
CA ASN A 936 21.81 38.56 3.64
C ASN A 936 21.84 37.69 4.91
N ILE A 937 22.97 37.05 5.18
CA ILE A 937 23.13 36.12 6.31
C ILE A 937 22.95 36.85 7.65
N TYR A 938 23.44 38.09 7.76
CA TYR A 938 23.36 38.86 8.99
C TYR A 938 21.91 39.23 9.33
N ASP A 939 21.16 39.76 8.36
CA ASP A 939 19.75 40.13 8.55
C ASP A 939 18.90 38.89 8.89
N TRP A 940 19.24 37.75 8.28
CA TRP A 940 18.58 36.48 8.53
C TRP A 940 18.88 35.94 9.95
N PHE A 941 20.12 36.09 10.42
CA PHE A 941 20.51 35.77 11.79
C PHE A 941 19.80 36.68 12.81
N GLN A 942 19.76 37.99 12.58
CA GLN A 942 19.05 38.92 13.46
C GLN A 942 17.56 38.59 13.55
N SER A 943 16.92 38.28 12.41
CA SER A 943 15.53 37.82 12.42
C SER A 943 15.33 36.50 13.18
N PHE A 944 16.33 35.62 13.22
CA PHE A 944 16.27 34.35 13.94
C PHE A 944 16.41 34.55 15.45
N VAL A 945 17.35 35.41 15.87
CA VAL A 945 17.58 35.79 17.28
C VAL A 945 16.30 36.34 17.91
N VAL A 946 15.64 37.31 17.25
CA VAL A 946 14.40 37.93 17.76
C VAL A 946 13.30 36.90 18.03
N VAL A 947 13.19 35.88 17.19
CA VAL A 947 12.16 34.84 17.33
C VAL A 947 12.50 33.87 18.46
N LEU A 948 13.77 33.49 18.63
CA LEU A 948 14.21 32.63 19.73
C LEU A 948 14.15 33.35 21.09
N GLU A 949 14.39 34.66 21.13
CA GLU A 949 14.21 35.44 22.36
C GLU A 949 12.73 35.51 22.77
N ASP A 950 11.81 35.72 21.82
CA ASP A 950 10.36 35.66 22.09
C ASP A 950 9.95 34.25 22.57
N GLN A 951 10.50 33.19 21.96
CA GLN A 951 10.31 31.81 22.40
C GLN A 951 10.80 31.60 23.85
N ARG A 952 12.03 32.03 24.19
CA ARG A 952 12.61 31.92 25.54
C ARG A 952 11.78 32.66 26.58
N ARG A 953 11.32 33.88 26.27
CA ARG A 953 10.47 34.69 27.18
C ARG A 953 9.12 34.02 27.44
N ARG A 954 8.48 33.48 26.40
CA ARG A 954 7.17 32.80 26.53
C ARG A 954 7.26 31.50 27.30
N LEU A 955 8.31 30.71 27.08
CA LEU A 955 8.54 29.47 27.82
C LEU A 955 8.79 29.73 29.31
N ARG A 956 9.58 30.76 29.66
CA ARG A 956 9.79 31.18 31.06
C ARG A 956 8.49 31.61 31.75
N ARG A 957 7.61 32.33 31.05
CA ARG A 957 6.28 32.72 31.57
C ARG A 957 5.36 31.52 31.81
N LEU A 958 5.46 30.47 30.99
CA LEU A 958 4.66 29.25 31.15
C LEU A 958 5.12 28.42 32.37
N ASP A 959 6.42 28.39 32.67
CA ASP A 959 6.97 27.71 33.85
C ASP A 959 6.58 28.39 35.17
N GLN A 960 6.51 29.72 35.18
CA GLN A 960 6.18 30.49 36.39
C GLN A 960 4.67 30.49 36.74
N GLY A 961 3.78 30.13 35.80
CA GLY A 961 2.32 30.14 35.97
C GLY A 961 1.73 28.96 36.77
N GLY A 962 2.54 28.01 37.25
CA GLY A 962 2.09 26.77 37.89
C GLY A 962 1.64 26.85 39.37
N HIS A 963 1.80 28.00 40.05
CA HIS A 963 1.63 28.08 41.52
C HIS A 963 0.58 29.07 42.05
N ALA A 964 -0.32 29.60 41.22
CA ALA A 964 -1.42 30.44 41.71
C ALA A 964 -2.77 30.04 41.10
N ARG A 965 -3.54 29.18 41.79
CA ARG A 965 -5.00 29.08 41.59
C ARG A 965 -5.70 29.64 42.81
N GLY A 966 -6.46 30.73 42.63
CA GLY A 966 -7.42 31.16 43.65
C GLY A 966 -8.00 32.56 43.45
N ARG A 967 -8.92 32.73 42.48
CA ARG A 967 -10.21 33.43 42.68
C ARG A 967 -10.99 33.54 41.38
N VAL A 968 -12.21 33.01 41.41
CA VAL A 968 -13.26 33.23 40.40
C VAL A 968 -14.12 34.41 40.87
N SER A 969 -14.51 35.30 39.95
CA SER A 969 -15.76 36.09 39.98
C SER A 969 -15.98 36.85 38.66
N PRO A 970 -17.23 37.22 38.31
CA PRO A 970 -17.83 36.89 37.02
C PRO A 970 -18.21 38.07 36.10
N ALA A 971 -18.43 37.70 34.83
CA ALA A 971 -19.17 38.34 33.73
C ALA A 971 -19.76 39.77 33.88
N ALA A 972 -19.53 40.61 32.86
CA ALA A 972 -20.46 41.66 32.45
C ALA A 972 -20.44 41.87 30.92
N ASN A 973 -21.64 41.86 30.33
CA ASN A 973 -21.99 42.18 28.95
C ASN A 973 -21.75 43.66 28.60
N LEU A 974 -21.65 43.97 27.29
CA LEU A 974 -22.28 45.08 26.53
C LEU A 974 -21.59 45.17 25.14
N SER A 975 -22.14 44.61 24.06
CA SER A 975 -23.16 45.14 23.14
C SER A 975 -22.72 46.24 22.15
N ARG A 976 -22.85 45.89 20.85
CA ARG A 976 -23.36 46.65 19.69
C ARG A 976 -22.42 47.45 18.76
N GLN A 977 -22.54 47.03 17.48
CA GLN A 977 -22.57 47.80 16.21
C GLN A 977 -21.24 48.44 15.76
N GLY A 978 -20.74 48.29 14.54
CA GLY A 978 -21.24 47.72 13.28
C GLY A 978 -20.82 48.63 12.13
N LYS A 979 -19.92 48.16 11.25
CA LYS A 979 -19.80 48.42 9.79
C LYS A 979 -18.33 48.25 9.30
N ALA A 980 -18.17 47.45 8.25
CA ALA A 980 -16.98 47.32 7.42
C ALA A 980 -17.21 48.10 6.09
N PRO A 981 -16.31 48.06 5.09
CA PRO A 981 -14.87 47.73 5.09
C PRO A 981 -14.02 48.77 4.32
N GLU A 982 -12.77 49.05 4.71
CA GLU A 982 -11.77 49.52 3.73
C GLU A 982 -10.30 49.33 4.16
N ARG A 983 -9.59 48.54 3.35
CA ARG A 983 -8.15 48.56 3.03
C ARG A 983 -7.15 48.77 4.18
N GLU A 984 -6.69 47.66 4.76
CA GLU A 984 -5.51 47.64 5.63
C GLU A 984 -4.22 47.56 4.81
N PHE A 985 -3.52 48.70 4.74
CA PHE A 985 -2.07 48.75 4.76
C PHE A 985 -1.64 48.58 6.22
N LEU A 986 -0.97 47.49 6.56
CA LEU A 986 -0.36 47.28 7.89
C LEU A 986 0.90 48.14 8.00
N GLN A 987 0.73 49.35 8.53
CA GLN A 987 1.80 50.17 9.07
C GLN A 987 1.86 49.86 10.58
N MET A 988 3.04 49.46 11.05
CA MET A 988 3.35 49.28 12.47
C MET A 988 3.07 50.58 13.22
N GLU A 989 2.03 50.60 14.06
CA GLU A 989 1.91 51.55 15.16
C GLU A 989 2.51 50.93 16.42
N ILE A 990 3.56 51.60 16.89
CA ILE A 990 4.08 51.51 18.26
C ILE A 990 3.22 52.48 19.05
N ASP A 991 2.41 51.98 19.99
CA ASP A 991 1.94 52.79 21.12
C ASP A 991 2.02 51.93 22.38
N GLY A 992 2.74 52.47 23.37
CA GLY A 992 2.97 51.86 24.66
C GLY A 992 1.93 52.26 25.68
N GLU A 993 1.84 51.45 26.73
CA GLU A 993 1.43 51.86 28.07
C GLU A 993 1.93 50.78 29.05
N ASP A 994 2.93 51.18 29.82
CA ASP A 994 3.28 50.83 31.20
C ASP A 994 2.68 49.55 31.81
N ASP A 995 3.56 48.54 31.95
CA ASP A 995 3.69 47.76 33.18
C ASP A 995 5.19 47.42 33.34
N GLU A 996 5.93 48.39 33.88
CA GLU A 996 7.23 48.15 34.50
C GLU A 996 7.02 47.31 35.77
N ASP A 997 7.12 45.99 35.64
CA ASP A 997 7.48 45.18 36.81
C ASP A 997 9.00 45.35 37.07
N PRO A 998 9.42 45.61 38.31
CA PRO A 998 10.82 45.94 38.60
C PRO A 998 11.74 44.77 38.24
N LEU A 999 12.88 45.10 37.64
CA LEU A 999 14.06 44.23 37.66
C LEU A 999 14.28 43.73 39.11
N PRO A 1000 14.43 42.42 39.34
CA PRO A 1000 14.97 41.95 40.62
C PRO A 1000 16.37 42.54 40.72
N GLY A 1001 16.58 43.39 41.72
CA GLY A 1001 17.83 44.12 41.90
C GLY A 1001 19.02 43.20 42.12
N ASP A 1002 20.13 43.58 41.48
CA ASP A 1002 21.52 43.44 41.91
C ASP A 1002 21.81 42.34 42.95
N GLU A 1003 22.02 41.12 42.48
CA GLU A 1003 23.08 40.26 42.99
C GLU A 1003 24.18 40.18 41.91
N ASP A 1004 25.23 40.98 42.11
CA ASP A 1004 26.45 40.97 41.32
C ASP A 1004 27.07 39.56 41.27
N GLY A 1005 27.26 39.00 40.07
CA GLY A 1005 28.33 38.01 39.85
C GLY A 1005 28.21 37.01 38.71
N ASP A 1006 27.00 36.60 38.28
CA ASP A 1006 26.84 35.37 37.45
C ASP A 1006 26.07 35.56 36.12
N ASP A 1007 25.37 36.69 35.91
CA ASP A 1007 24.47 36.89 34.74
C ASP A 1007 25.18 37.19 33.41
N SER A 1008 26.43 37.67 33.41
CA SER A 1008 27.14 38.00 32.15
C SER A 1008 27.61 36.76 31.39
N GLU A 1009 27.97 35.71 32.12
CA GLU A 1009 28.39 34.44 31.52
C GLU A 1009 27.19 33.73 30.89
N GLU A 1010 26.05 33.64 31.59
CA GLU A 1010 24.81 33.06 31.03
C GLU A 1010 24.30 33.78 29.76
N ALA A 1011 24.40 35.11 29.73
CA ALA A 1011 24.00 35.90 28.56
C ALA A 1011 24.93 35.64 27.36
N GLN A 1012 26.23 35.49 27.61
CA GLN A 1012 27.23 35.19 26.59
C GLN A 1012 27.11 33.75 26.09
N GLU A 1013 26.85 32.79 26.98
CA GLU A 1013 26.57 31.39 26.65
C GLU A 1013 25.31 31.24 25.81
N TRP A 1014 24.23 31.97 26.15
CA TRP A 1014 23.00 31.97 25.36
C TRP A 1014 23.22 32.51 23.93
N LEU A 1015 24.00 33.59 23.79
CA LEU A 1015 24.31 34.15 22.46
C LEU A 1015 25.11 33.15 21.60
N LEU A 1016 26.07 32.47 22.20
CA LEU A 1016 26.83 31.39 21.54
C LEU A 1016 25.92 30.22 21.13
N GLU A 1017 24.98 29.85 21.99
CA GLU A 1017 24.00 28.81 21.69
C GLU A 1017 23.10 29.19 20.49
N VAL A 1018 22.57 30.43 20.48
CA VAL A 1018 21.74 30.93 19.38
C VAL A 1018 22.53 30.97 18.07
N GLN A 1019 23.79 31.39 18.12
CA GLN A 1019 24.68 31.38 16.96
C GLN A 1019 24.93 29.95 16.45
N ALA A 1020 25.18 28.99 17.34
CA ALA A 1020 25.37 27.59 16.99
C ALA A 1020 24.10 26.99 16.36
N ARG A 1021 22.92 27.27 16.92
CA ARG A 1021 21.61 26.82 16.39
C ARG A 1021 21.35 27.39 14.99
N PHE A 1022 21.62 28.68 14.78
CA PHE A 1022 21.48 29.31 13.48
C PHE A 1022 22.41 28.69 12.44
N ILE A 1023 23.70 28.52 12.76
CA ILE A 1023 24.68 27.93 11.84
C ILE A 1023 24.29 26.49 11.49
N ARG A 1024 23.83 25.70 12.47
CA ARG A 1024 23.33 24.35 12.24
C ARG A 1024 22.16 24.34 11.25
N ALA A 1025 21.13 25.13 11.53
CA ALA A 1025 19.92 25.16 10.71
C ALA A 1025 20.18 25.75 9.31
N LEU A 1026 21.12 26.70 9.19
CA LEU A 1026 21.62 27.21 7.90
C LEU A 1026 22.33 26.10 7.10
N HIS A 1027 23.23 25.34 7.72
CA HIS A 1027 23.92 24.22 7.07
C HIS A 1027 22.96 23.09 6.69
N GLU A 1028 21.89 22.84 7.46
CA GLU A 1028 20.86 21.89 7.10
C GLU A 1028 20.12 22.32 5.81
N LEU A 1029 19.75 23.60 5.69
CA LEU A 1029 19.17 24.15 4.46
C LEU A 1029 20.14 24.12 3.28
N GLU A 1030 21.44 24.31 3.52
CA GLU A 1030 22.48 24.17 2.51
C GLU A 1030 22.62 22.71 2.05
N HIS A 1031 22.66 21.76 2.99
CA HIS A 1031 22.77 20.34 2.72
C HIS A 1031 21.57 19.81 1.92
N MET A 1032 20.36 20.27 2.25
CA MET A 1032 19.15 19.99 1.49
C MET A 1032 19.11 20.71 0.13
N GLY A 1033 20.06 21.60 -0.14
CA GLY A 1033 20.22 22.28 -1.42
C GLY A 1033 19.27 23.46 -1.62
N PHE A 1034 18.65 24.01 -0.58
CA PHE A 1034 17.78 25.20 -0.65
C PHE A 1034 18.56 26.52 -0.80
N ILE A 1035 19.80 26.54 -0.30
CA ILE A 1035 20.70 27.69 -0.39
C ILE A 1035 22.06 27.28 -0.97
N LYS A 1036 22.73 28.24 -1.60
CA LYS A 1036 24.10 28.08 -2.11
C LYS A 1036 24.93 29.34 -1.84
N HIS A 1037 26.16 29.17 -1.37
CA HIS A 1037 27.10 30.28 -1.19
C HIS A 1037 27.43 30.96 -2.53
N THR A 1038 27.58 32.28 -2.50
CA THR A 1038 27.90 33.08 -3.68
C THR A 1038 29.08 34.01 -3.43
N GLY A 1039 30.04 34.01 -4.34
CA GLY A 1039 31.12 35.00 -4.36
C GLY A 1039 30.70 36.36 -4.93
N ARG A 1040 29.44 36.53 -5.35
CA ARG A 1040 28.95 37.77 -6.00
C ARG A 1040 28.75 38.93 -5.01
N LYS A 1041 28.47 38.64 -3.74
CA LYS A 1041 28.33 39.63 -2.67
C LYS A 1041 28.74 38.96 -1.36
N ALA A 1042 29.57 39.64 -0.57
CA ALA A 1042 30.00 39.14 0.73
C ALA A 1042 28.79 38.93 1.65
N ASP A 1043 28.84 37.89 2.48
CA ASP A 1043 27.82 37.56 3.49
C ASP A 1043 26.40 37.35 2.94
N HIS A 1044 26.29 36.90 1.69
CA HIS A 1044 25.01 36.56 1.06
C HIS A 1044 24.98 35.11 0.58
N VAL A 1045 23.80 34.50 0.66
CA VAL A 1045 23.49 33.20 0.04
C VAL A 1045 22.44 33.37 -1.06
N ILE A 1046 22.46 32.47 -2.04
CA ILE A 1046 21.48 32.45 -3.14
C ILE A 1046 20.45 31.36 -2.87
N ARG A 1047 19.18 31.72 -3.05
CA ARG A 1047 18.04 30.80 -3.09
C ARG A 1047 18.07 29.94 -4.36
N THR A 1048 17.89 28.63 -4.23
CA THR A 1048 17.90 27.68 -5.36
C THR A 1048 16.50 27.16 -5.73
N VAL A 1049 15.54 27.18 -4.80
CA VAL A 1049 14.18 26.64 -4.97
C VAL A 1049 13.14 27.76 -4.88
N TYR A 1050 12.46 28.07 -5.98
CA TYR A 1050 11.55 29.23 -6.08
C TYR A 1050 10.06 28.86 -5.98
N ASP A 1051 9.68 27.63 -6.34
CA ASP A 1051 8.28 27.18 -6.38
C ASP A 1051 7.75 26.64 -5.05
N ALA A 1052 8.40 26.96 -3.93
CA ALA A 1052 7.90 26.62 -2.61
C ALA A 1052 6.85 27.66 -2.21
N THR A 1053 5.58 27.38 -2.48
CA THR A 1053 4.44 28.19 -2.01
C THR A 1053 3.87 27.58 -0.72
N ASP A 1054 3.47 28.45 0.21
CA ASP A 1054 2.81 28.12 1.49
C ASP A 1054 1.50 27.34 1.28
#